data_AF-A0AAD7QR29-F1
#
_entry.id   AF-A0AAD7QR29-F1
#
_cell.length_a   1.000
_cell.length_b   1.000
_cell.length_c   1.000
_cell.angle_alpha   90.00
_cell.angle_beta   90.00
_cell.angle_gamma   90.00
#
_symmetry.space_group_name_H-M   'P 1'
#
loop_
_entity.id
_entity.type
_entity.pdbx_description
1 polymer ?
#
loop_
_entity_poly.entity_id
_entity_poly.type
_entity_poly.pdbx_seq_one_letter_code
_entity_poly.pdbx_strand_id
1 'polypeptide(L)'
;MSEVSMDHGKPMSPTYYIGLQPEMSSIDTAIDSEGILSSVTDGYDVLSVPITNPRFRSRVSRISQSDLSTVIVPHVAPPIYPEVNFAPNTTYAQHVFGLCAKWIELDSADPRIAGVSTQVLKHELSYASFCGLSYVIVPGPTRRNNVAMYAESLNNALAAVPYINIIVHLAMAESGVEEPSSSDAPAPVDSMSIWDIWNSVRTICDYPSRLSVGLQLPAKLPPQSVVSRWFAEPITVLFISAKIFLSNPKGYPVLSKAHQYLLFKYLKIKPYTILQDVREATQIRTSSKLPSKQDERAYLIYMRHLHTILPSPTAVEKFGQGYQDYLQNPLQPLTDNLESGTYEVFEKDPVKYAQYEKAIFKALSERDSNPKGQPIILAVVGAGRGPLVACSLRASERANVPIFVYAVEKNPNAYTYLLQRKELQWQSNVEVVFRDMRTWNPTHKVDIMISELLGSFGDNELSPECLDGVQCVLKSNGIMIPQSYSSHFIPAMSPKIFSSIKLQNKEDVMNTPYVVMLQAVDLLAPEIKQAWEFRHPSPYVGASSSWPTAPVIGGPKQQQRYDDLGIDCSSAPVLQDSPAHISNEHNNRHVKARFLIENRGVMHGFVGYFESVLYGDVELSTRPDTINKKSKDMVSWFPIWFPISTPLYVPDNAEIEISIWRKTDNRKVWYEWSVETFILVPGSGSDASDSMATTTTLHSRAASSPTKRVRLGSSKLHNPGGKYSSMLL
;
A
#
# COMPACT_ATOMS: atom_id res chain seq x y z
N MET A 1 12.16 29.59 -21.97
CA MET A 1 11.20 30.20 -22.91
C MET A 1 10.41 29.08 -23.55
N SER A 2 9.14 28.96 -23.20
CA SER A 2 8.06 28.47 -24.05
C SER A 2 6.75 28.75 -23.33
N GLU A 3 5.82 29.32 -24.06
CA GLU A 3 4.70 30.14 -23.61
C GLU A 3 3.61 29.33 -22.89
N VAL A 4 3.11 29.92 -21.80
CA VAL A 4 1.85 29.54 -21.16
C VAL A 4 0.72 30.04 -22.05
N SER A 5 0.12 29.16 -22.85
CA SER A 5 -1.17 29.45 -23.46
C SER A 5 -2.24 29.41 -22.37
N MET A 6 -2.84 30.56 -22.07
CA MET A 6 -4.06 30.65 -21.28
C MET A 6 -5.20 29.96 -22.05
N ASP A 7 -5.50 28.72 -21.68
CA ASP A 7 -6.69 28.02 -22.16
C ASP A 7 -7.92 28.63 -21.48
N HIS A 8 -8.80 29.22 -22.28
CA HIS A 8 -10.06 29.79 -21.81
C HIS A 8 -11.02 28.69 -21.37
N GLY A 9 -11.03 28.42 -20.06
CA GLY A 9 -12.24 28.07 -19.30
C GLY A 9 -13.06 26.86 -19.77
N LYS A 10 -12.48 25.67 -19.79
CA LYS A 10 -13.28 24.47 -19.49
C LYS A 10 -13.64 24.49 -18.00
N PRO A 11 -14.91 24.25 -17.60
CA PRO A 11 -15.21 24.08 -16.19
C PRO A 11 -14.37 22.93 -15.65
N MET A 12 -13.50 23.22 -14.67
CA MET A 12 -12.70 22.20 -14.00
C MET A 12 -13.67 21.14 -13.47
N SER A 13 -13.51 19.89 -13.90
CA SER A 13 -14.28 18.78 -13.36
C SER A 13 -14.12 18.74 -11.84
N PRO A 14 -15.21 18.52 -11.08
CA PRO A 14 -15.14 18.59 -9.63
C PRO A 14 -14.16 17.53 -9.11
N THR A 15 -13.25 17.93 -8.21
CA THR A 15 -12.28 17.02 -7.58
C THR A 15 -12.96 15.91 -6.78
N TYR A 16 -14.20 16.15 -6.31
CA TYR A 16 -15.01 15.22 -5.54
C TYR A 16 -16.46 15.25 -6.02
N TYR A 17 -16.99 14.07 -6.35
CA TYR A 17 -18.33 13.90 -6.91
C TYR A 17 -19.36 13.63 -5.82
N ILE A 18 -20.46 14.38 -5.82
CA ILE A 18 -21.61 14.20 -4.93
C ILE A 18 -22.84 13.85 -5.75
N GLY A 19 -23.45 12.71 -5.46
CA GLY A 19 -24.68 12.26 -6.09
C GLY A 19 -25.86 12.16 -5.15
N LEU A 20 -27.02 11.88 -5.75
CA LEU A 20 -28.29 11.68 -5.05
C LEU A 20 -28.91 10.35 -5.47
N GLN A 21 -29.43 9.61 -4.50
CA GLN A 21 -30.36 8.51 -4.75
C GLN A 21 -31.79 9.04 -4.52
N PRO A 22 -32.55 9.36 -5.58
CA PRO A 22 -33.89 9.91 -5.43
C PRO A 22 -34.86 8.90 -4.81
N GLU A 23 -35.77 9.39 -3.98
CA GLU A 23 -36.89 8.59 -3.47
C GLU A 23 -37.94 8.42 -4.57
N MET A 24 -38.15 7.18 -5.00
CA MET A 24 -39.13 6.84 -6.05
C MET A 24 -40.58 6.73 -5.54
N SER A 25 -40.87 7.15 -4.31
CA SER A 25 -42.07 6.79 -3.54
C SER A 25 -43.40 7.38 -4.02
N SER A 26 -43.51 7.96 -5.22
CA SER A 26 -44.81 8.46 -5.71
C SER A 26 -44.97 8.57 -7.23
N ILE A 27 -44.13 7.91 -8.03
CA ILE A 27 -44.11 8.16 -9.48
C ILE A 27 -44.32 6.85 -10.25
N ASP A 28 -45.53 6.68 -10.80
CA ASP A 28 -45.92 5.64 -11.75
C ASP A 28 -45.31 5.87 -13.16
N THR A 29 -44.43 6.85 -13.29
CA THR A 29 -43.74 7.27 -14.52
C THR A 29 -42.23 7.11 -14.37
N ALA A 30 -41.60 6.57 -15.40
CA ALA A 30 -40.14 6.53 -15.52
C ALA A 30 -39.55 7.93 -15.24
N ILE A 31 -38.35 7.99 -14.65
CA ILE A 31 -37.62 9.27 -14.57
C ILE A 31 -37.26 9.62 -16.01
N ASP A 32 -37.94 10.60 -16.59
CA ASP A 32 -37.62 11.04 -17.93
C ASP A 32 -36.19 11.63 -17.98
N SER A 33 -35.66 11.72 -19.20
CA SER A 33 -34.35 12.32 -19.45
C SER A 33 -34.24 13.73 -18.84
N GLU A 34 -35.35 14.46 -18.76
CA GLU A 34 -35.43 15.80 -18.21
C GLU A 34 -35.28 15.82 -16.68
N GLY A 35 -35.86 14.87 -15.94
CA GLY A 35 -35.71 14.76 -14.49
C GLY A 35 -34.28 14.43 -14.06
N ILE A 36 -33.57 13.60 -14.83
CA ILE A 36 -32.14 13.31 -14.62
C ILE A 36 -31.32 14.58 -14.85
N LEU A 37 -31.51 15.25 -15.99
CA LEU A 37 -30.79 16.48 -16.33
C LEU A 37 -31.12 17.64 -15.40
N SER A 38 -32.35 17.74 -14.89
CA SER A 38 -32.74 18.73 -13.89
C SER A 38 -31.98 18.53 -12.59
N SER A 39 -31.82 17.29 -12.12
CA SER A 39 -31.09 17.03 -10.88
C SER A 39 -29.60 17.32 -11.00
N VAL A 40 -29.03 17.08 -12.19
CA VAL A 40 -27.65 17.48 -12.51
C VAL A 40 -27.51 19.00 -12.52
N THR A 41 -28.48 19.69 -13.13
CA THR A 41 -28.56 21.15 -13.15
C THR A 41 -28.75 21.75 -11.76
N ASP A 42 -29.39 21.01 -10.86
CA ASP A 42 -29.61 21.37 -9.45
C ASP A 42 -28.34 21.24 -8.57
N GLY A 43 -27.22 20.79 -9.13
CA GLY A 43 -25.88 20.82 -8.52
C GLY A 43 -25.33 19.47 -8.04
N TYR A 44 -26.08 18.38 -8.22
CA TYR A 44 -25.58 17.01 -8.05
C TYR A 44 -24.78 16.58 -9.28
N ASP A 45 -23.70 15.83 -9.08
CA ASP A 45 -22.85 15.40 -10.20
C ASP A 45 -23.33 14.10 -10.84
N VAL A 46 -23.96 13.22 -10.05
CA VAL A 46 -24.43 11.88 -10.47
C VAL A 46 -25.72 11.49 -9.75
N LEU A 47 -26.48 10.55 -10.32
CA LEU A 47 -27.69 9.97 -9.74
C LEU A 47 -27.57 8.46 -9.64
N SER A 48 -28.18 7.88 -8.61
CA SER A 48 -28.32 6.44 -8.46
C SER A 48 -29.78 6.03 -8.67
N VAL A 49 -30.09 5.39 -9.79
CA VAL A 49 -31.48 5.18 -10.27
C VAL A 49 -31.74 3.70 -10.53
N PRO A 50 -32.81 3.09 -9.95
CA PRO A 50 -33.27 1.76 -10.30
C PRO A 50 -33.42 1.56 -11.81
N ILE A 51 -32.86 0.47 -12.34
CA ILE A 51 -32.94 0.16 -13.78
C ILE A 51 -34.38 -0.18 -14.15
N THR A 52 -35.01 -1.07 -13.38
CA THR A 52 -36.42 -1.44 -13.54
C THR A 52 -37.30 -0.87 -12.43
N ASN A 53 -38.61 -0.84 -12.68
CA ASN A 53 -39.61 -0.27 -11.77
C ASN A 53 -40.58 -1.34 -11.21
N PRO A 54 -41.50 -0.98 -10.30
CA PRO A 54 -42.42 -1.94 -9.68
C PRO A 54 -43.30 -2.74 -10.66
N ARG A 55 -43.50 -2.27 -11.89
CA ARG A 55 -44.26 -3.02 -12.92
C ARG A 55 -43.51 -4.27 -13.36
N PHE A 56 -42.19 -4.18 -13.55
CA PHE A 56 -41.35 -5.35 -13.86
C PHE A 56 -41.44 -6.39 -12.74
N ARG A 57 -41.27 -5.96 -11.48
CA ARG A 57 -41.39 -6.84 -10.31
C ARG A 57 -42.74 -7.54 -10.26
N SER A 58 -43.82 -6.79 -10.51
CA SER A 58 -45.19 -7.33 -10.51
C SER A 58 -45.37 -8.41 -11.58
N ARG A 59 -44.81 -8.21 -12.79
CA ARG A 59 -44.83 -9.21 -13.87
C ARG A 59 -44.03 -10.47 -13.50
N VAL A 60 -42.81 -10.30 -13.01
CA VAL A 60 -41.95 -11.44 -12.59
C VAL A 60 -42.61 -12.25 -11.47
N SER A 61 -43.25 -11.56 -10.52
CA SER A 61 -43.97 -12.20 -9.42
C SER A 61 -45.16 -13.04 -9.92
N ARG A 62 -45.93 -12.54 -10.90
CA ARG A 62 -47.04 -13.31 -11.50
C ARG A 62 -46.55 -14.57 -12.22
N ILE A 63 -45.46 -14.46 -12.99
CA ILE A 63 -44.85 -15.61 -13.69
C ILE A 63 -44.42 -16.67 -12.68
N SER A 64 -43.79 -16.24 -11.58
CA SER A 64 -43.30 -17.13 -10.53
C SER A 64 -44.43 -17.80 -9.74
N GLN A 65 -45.63 -17.20 -9.71
CA GLN A 65 -46.83 -17.77 -9.06
C GLN A 65 -47.65 -18.67 -9.99
N SER A 66 -47.61 -18.43 -11.30
CA SER A 66 -48.37 -19.22 -12.28
C SER A 66 -47.75 -20.60 -12.57
N ASP A 67 -46.45 -20.77 -12.35
CA ASP A 67 -45.77 -22.06 -12.51
C ASP A 67 -45.68 -22.76 -11.15
N LEU A 68 -46.61 -23.69 -10.90
CA LEU A 68 -46.70 -24.45 -9.65
C LEU A 68 -45.66 -25.59 -9.57
N SER A 69 -44.88 -25.84 -10.64
CA SER A 69 -43.86 -26.87 -10.62
C SER A 69 -42.66 -26.42 -9.77
N THR A 70 -42.30 -27.21 -8.75
CA THR A 70 -41.17 -26.88 -7.86
C THR A 70 -39.81 -27.18 -8.47
N VAL A 71 -39.77 -27.78 -9.65
CA VAL A 71 -38.54 -28.32 -10.28
C VAL A 71 -38.02 -27.42 -11.40
N ILE A 72 -38.86 -26.59 -12.02
CA ILE A 72 -38.48 -25.79 -13.20
C ILE A 72 -38.27 -24.33 -12.77
N VAL A 73 -37.13 -23.75 -13.13
CA VAL A 73 -36.89 -22.32 -13.00
C VAL A 73 -37.72 -21.61 -14.09
N PRO A 74 -38.69 -20.74 -13.74
CA PRO A 74 -39.52 -20.10 -14.74
C PRO A 74 -38.68 -19.13 -15.60
N HIS A 75 -38.97 -19.09 -16.90
CA HIS A 75 -38.31 -18.18 -17.82
C HIS A 75 -38.85 -16.74 -17.64
N VAL A 76 -37.96 -15.80 -17.38
CA VAL A 76 -38.27 -14.38 -17.28
C VAL A 76 -37.85 -13.69 -18.58
N ALA A 77 -38.81 -13.12 -19.30
CA ALA A 77 -38.51 -12.28 -20.46
C ALA A 77 -37.91 -10.91 -20.03
N PRO A 78 -37.03 -10.30 -20.86
CA PRO A 78 -36.45 -8.98 -20.60
C PRO A 78 -37.49 -7.89 -20.26
N PRO A 79 -37.10 -6.79 -19.57
CA PRO A 79 -38.00 -5.68 -19.29
C PRO A 79 -38.43 -4.98 -20.59
N ILE A 80 -39.68 -4.54 -20.63
CA ILE A 80 -40.29 -3.81 -21.76
C ILE A 80 -40.71 -2.40 -21.33
N TYR A 81 -41.07 -1.51 -22.25
CA TYR A 81 -41.73 -0.26 -21.86
C TYR A 81 -43.14 -0.56 -21.31
N PRO A 82 -43.60 0.05 -20.20
CA PRO A 82 -42.97 1.07 -19.35
C PRO A 82 -42.40 0.52 -18.02
N GLU A 83 -41.59 -0.54 -18.06
CA GLU A 83 -41.05 -1.25 -16.89
C GLU A 83 -39.62 -0.84 -16.51
N VAL A 84 -38.99 0.01 -17.33
CA VAL A 84 -37.66 0.61 -17.12
C VAL A 84 -37.79 2.08 -16.74
N ASN A 85 -36.83 2.60 -15.96
CA ASN A 85 -36.91 3.99 -15.48
C ASN A 85 -36.18 5.02 -16.33
N PHE A 86 -35.36 4.60 -17.30
CA PHE A 86 -34.64 5.50 -18.20
C PHE A 86 -34.42 4.83 -19.54
N ALA A 87 -34.17 5.64 -20.57
CA ALA A 87 -33.94 5.18 -21.95
C ALA A 87 -32.45 5.36 -22.32
N PRO A 88 -31.97 4.79 -23.44
CA PRO A 88 -30.62 5.08 -23.91
C PRO A 88 -30.45 6.55 -24.25
N ASN A 89 -29.48 7.22 -23.62
CA ASN A 89 -29.14 8.60 -23.93
C ASN A 89 -27.70 8.88 -23.48
N THR A 90 -26.84 9.17 -24.44
CA THR A 90 -25.41 9.43 -24.20
C THR A 90 -25.16 10.69 -23.37
N THR A 91 -26.08 11.66 -23.37
CA THR A 91 -25.94 12.93 -22.65
C THR A 91 -25.99 12.75 -21.13
N TYR A 92 -26.83 11.84 -20.61
CA TYR A 92 -26.93 11.63 -19.16
C TYR A 92 -26.34 10.30 -18.68
N ALA A 93 -26.03 9.33 -19.55
CA ALA A 93 -25.50 8.03 -19.14
C ALA A 93 -24.25 8.13 -18.23
N GLN A 94 -23.37 9.11 -18.50
CA GLN A 94 -22.18 9.38 -17.68
C GLN A 94 -22.50 9.87 -16.25
N HIS A 95 -23.73 10.34 -16.00
CA HIS A 95 -24.20 10.84 -14.72
C HIS A 95 -25.08 9.83 -13.96
N VAL A 96 -25.27 8.61 -14.48
CA VAL A 96 -26.19 7.63 -13.90
C VAL A 96 -25.46 6.37 -13.45
N PHE A 97 -25.71 5.99 -12.19
CA PHE A 97 -25.41 4.68 -11.64
C PHE A 97 -26.70 3.85 -11.66
N GLY A 98 -26.71 2.75 -12.40
CA GLY A 98 -27.86 1.85 -12.44
C GLY A 98 -27.99 1.07 -11.13
N LEU A 99 -29.11 1.15 -10.43
CA LEU A 99 -29.41 0.32 -9.28
C LEU A 99 -30.15 -0.94 -9.72
N CYS A 100 -29.59 -2.11 -9.43
CA CYS A 100 -30.32 -3.36 -9.63
C CYS A 100 -31.49 -3.48 -8.65
N ALA A 101 -32.47 -4.28 -9.05
CA ALA A 101 -33.64 -4.61 -8.25
C ALA A 101 -33.24 -5.13 -6.85
N LYS A 102 -33.64 -4.41 -5.79
CA LYS A 102 -33.36 -4.80 -4.38
C LYS A 102 -33.99 -6.13 -3.93
N TRP A 103 -34.93 -6.66 -4.72
CA TRP A 103 -35.68 -7.88 -4.41
C TRP A 103 -35.07 -9.14 -5.04
N ILE A 104 -33.96 -9.02 -5.78
CA ILE A 104 -33.22 -10.20 -6.25
C ILE A 104 -32.52 -10.88 -5.08
N GLU A 105 -32.52 -12.20 -5.07
CA GLU A 105 -31.93 -13.04 -4.02
C GLU A 105 -31.04 -14.11 -4.67
N LEU A 106 -29.86 -13.68 -5.14
CA LEU A 106 -28.88 -14.57 -5.81
C LEU A 106 -28.34 -15.66 -4.87
N ASP A 107 -28.37 -15.39 -3.57
CA ASP A 107 -28.00 -16.29 -2.48
C ASP A 107 -29.19 -17.10 -1.95
N SER A 108 -30.32 -17.16 -2.66
CA SER A 108 -31.46 -17.95 -2.22
C SER A 108 -31.15 -19.45 -2.20
N ALA A 109 -31.55 -20.12 -1.13
CA ALA A 109 -31.51 -21.57 -1.02
C ALA A 109 -32.59 -22.26 -1.88
N ASP A 110 -33.64 -21.54 -2.31
CA ASP A 110 -34.59 -22.04 -3.31
C ASP A 110 -33.99 -21.80 -4.71
N PRO A 111 -33.64 -22.86 -5.47
CA PRO A 111 -33.03 -22.72 -6.79
C PRO A 111 -33.91 -21.96 -7.79
N ARG A 112 -35.23 -21.95 -7.61
CA ARG A 112 -36.14 -21.17 -8.47
C ARG A 112 -36.00 -19.69 -8.21
N ILE A 113 -35.95 -19.27 -6.95
CA ILE A 113 -35.76 -17.86 -6.57
C ILE A 113 -34.39 -17.39 -7.03
N ALA A 114 -33.33 -18.18 -6.78
CA ALA A 114 -31.99 -17.87 -7.23
C ALA A 114 -31.93 -17.78 -8.77
N GLY A 115 -32.50 -18.76 -9.49
CA GLY A 115 -32.52 -18.79 -10.95
C GLY A 115 -33.31 -17.64 -11.59
N VAL A 116 -34.45 -17.25 -11.01
CA VAL A 116 -35.20 -16.06 -11.42
C VAL A 116 -34.39 -14.78 -11.15
N SER A 117 -33.76 -14.69 -9.99
CA SER A 117 -32.91 -13.55 -9.60
C SER A 117 -31.72 -13.38 -10.54
N THR A 118 -31.08 -14.48 -10.95
CA THR A 118 -29.97 -14.47 -11.92
C THR A 118 -30.43 -14.02 -13.31
N GLN A 119 -31.61 -14.46 -13.77
CA GLN A 119 -32.19 -13.96 -15.02
C GLN A 119 -32.49 -12.47 -14.97
N VAL A 120 -33.09 -12.00 -13.87
CA VAL A 120 -33.39 -10.58 -13.65
C VAL A 120 -32.12 -9.74 -13.67
N LEU A 121 -31.09 -10.14 -12.91
CA LEU A 121 -29.80 -9.46 -12.89
C LEU A 121 -29.20 -9.36 -14.30
N LYS A 122 -29.22 -10.47 -15.05
CA LYS A 122 -28.72 -10.50 -16.43
C LYS A 122 -29.46 -9.51 -17.33
N HIS A 123 -30.79 -9.45 -17.24
CA HIS A 123 -31.60 -8.54 -18.04
C HIS A 123 -31.34 -7.08 -17.68
N GLU A 124 -31.23 -6.75 -16.39
CA GLU A 124 -30.92 -5.40 -15.93
C GLU A 124 -29.52 -4.96 -16.37
N LEU A 125 -28.51 -5.83 -16.24
CA LEU A 125 -27.15 -5.54 -16.69
C LEU A 125 -27.08 -5.37 -18.22
N SER A 126 -27.79 -6.22 -18.97
CA SER A 126 -27.87 -6.08 -20.43
C SER A 126 -28.52 -4.75 -20.83
N TYR A 127 -29.59 -4.35 -20.14
CA TYR A 127 -30.25 -3.07 -20.42
C TYR A 127 -29.38 -1.87 -20.03
N ALA A 128 -28.72 -1.92 -18.86
CA ALA A 128 -27.77 -0.90 -18.44
C ALA A 128 -26.60 -0.76 -19.45
N SER A 129 -26.10 -1.87 -19.98
CA SER A 129 -25.06 -1.88 -21.01
C SER A 129 -25.56 -1.25 -22.31
N PHE A 130 -26.80 -1.56 -22.71
CA PHE A 130 -27.45 -0.96 -23.87
C PHE A 130 -27.64 0.56 -23.72
N CYS A 131 -27.96 1.03 -22.51
CA CYS A 131 -28.04 2.45 -22.19
C CYS A 131 -26.68 3.16 -22.09
N GLY A 132 -25.57 2.42 -22.17
CA GLY A 132 -24.21 2.98 -22.10
C GLY A 132 -23.74 3.32 -20.68
N LEU A 133 -24.31 2.70 -19.64
CA LEU A 133 -23.88 2.94 -18.26
C LEU A 133 -22.51 2.33 -17.98
N SER A 134 -21.66 3.04 -17.25
CA SER A 134 -20.34 2.54 -16.82
C SER A 134 -20.36 1.83 -15.47
N TYR A 135 -21.37 2.12 -14.64
CA TYR A 135 -21.47 1.63 -13.26
C TYR A 135 -22.87 1.07 -12.99
N VAL A 136 -22.92 -0.15 -12.45
CA VAL A 136 -24.15 -0.76 -11.94
C VAL A 136 -23.92 -1.23 -10.51
N ILE A 137 -24.85 -0.90 -9.63
CA ILE A 137 -24.82 -1.26 -8.23
C ILE A 137 -25.76 -2.45 -8.01
N VAL A 138 -25.21 -3.53 -7.48
CA VAL A 138 -25.91 -4.77 -7.17
C VAL A 138 -26.09 -4.85 -5.64
N PRO A 139 -27.27 -5.21 -5.13
CA PRO A 139 -27.45 -5.43 -3.69
C PRO A 139 -26.50 -6.53 -3.22
N GLY A 140 -25.85 -6.34 -2.07
CA GLY A 140 -25.05 -7.38 -1.43
C GLY A 140 -25.90 -8.60 -1.01
N PRO A 141 -25.26 -9.74 -0.70
CA PRO A 141 -25.97 -10.93 -0.26
C PRO A 141 -26.66 -10.67 1.08
N THR A 142 -27.83 -11.28 1.25
CA THR A 142 -28.66 -11.18 2.45
C THR A 142 -28.42 -12.34 3.42
N ARG A 143 -27.83 -13.44 2.95
CA ARG A 143 -27.63 -14.71 3.66
C ARG A 143 -26.15 -15.07 3.73
N ARG A 144 -25.58 -15.01 4.93
CA ARG A 144 -24.15 -15.27 5.17
C ARG A 144 -23.70 -16.67 4.80
N ASN A 145 -24.57 -17.65 5.00
CA ASN A 145 -24.24 -19.06 4.78
C ASN A 145 -24.20 -19.44 3.29
N ASN A 146 -24.60 -18.53 2.39
CA ASN A 146 -24.71 -18.83 0.96
C ASN A 146 -24.01 -17.81 0.05
N VAL A 147 -22.97 -17.15 0.57
CA VAL A 147 -22.19 -16.13 -0.17
C VAL A 147 -21.50 -16.71 -1.41
N ALA A 148 -21.16 -18.00 -1.41
CA ALA A 148 -20.55 -18.65 -2.56
C ALA A 148 -21.48 -18.69 -3.80
N MET A 149 -22.78 -18.95 -3.60
CA MET A 149 -23.77 -18.90 -4.69
C MET A 149 -23.92 -17.48 -5.25
N TYR A 150 -23.97 -16.48 -4.37
CA TYR A 150 -23.96 -15.08 -4.78
C TYR A 150 -22.73 -14.74 -5.63
N ALA A 151 -21.54 -15.12 -5.17
CA ALA A 151 -20.29 -14.84 -5.85
C ALA A 151 -20.17 -15.54 -7.21
N GLU A 152 -20.66 -16.78 -7.32
CA GLU A 152 -20.74 -17.52 -8.59
C GLU A 152 -21.62 -16.79 -9.61
N SER A 153 -22.82 -16.38 -9.19
CA SER A 153 -23.75 -15.66 -10.06
C SER A 153 -23.20 -14.29 -10.45
N LEU A 154 -22.50 -13.62 -9.54
CA LEU A 154 -21.82 -12.36 -9.82
C LEU A 154 -20.64 -12.53 -10.78
N ASN A 155 -19.88 -13.62 -10.66
CA ASN A 155 -18.77 -13.92 -11.58
C ASN A 155 -19.28 -14.15 -13.01
N ASN A 156 -20.39 -14.88 -13.17
CA ASN A 156 -21.05 -15.06 -14.46
C ASN A 156 -21.56 -13.73 -15.02
N ALA A 157 -22.11 -12.86 -14.17
CA ALA A 157 -22.55 -11.52 -14.56
C ALA A 157 -21.38 -10.65 -15.03
N LEU A 158 -20.24 -10.66 -14.34
CA LEU A 158 -19.03 -9.95 -14.75
C LEU A 158 -18.54 -10.38 -16.13
N ALA A 159 -18.60 -11.69 -16.45
CA ALA A 159 -18.25 -12.21 -17.76
C ALA A 159 -19.23 -11.78 -18.87
N ALA A 160 -20.52 -11.65 -18.53
CA ALA A 160 -21.56 -11.27 -19.48
C ALA A 160 -21.53 -9.79 -19.90
N VAL A 161 -21.02 -8.90 -19.05
CA VAL A 161 -20.92 -7.45 -19.33
C VAL A 161 -19.47 -6.93 -19.20
N PRO A 162 -18.67 -6.94 -20.28
CA PRO A 162 -17.24 -6.63 -20.20
C PRO A 162 -16.92 -5.15 -19.92
N TYR A 163 -17.86 -4.24 -20.20
CA TYR A 163 -17.64 -2.79 -20.08
C TYR A 163 -18.27 -2.14 -18.84
N ILE A 164 -19.08 -2.89 -18.08
CA ILE A 164 -19.71 -2.40 -16.85
C ILE A 164 -18.80 -2.68 -15.65
N ASN A 165 -18.65 -1.70 -14.78
CA ASN A 165 -18.13 -1.88 -13.43
C ASN A 165 -19.28 -2.25 -12.50
N ILE A 166 -19.15 -3.37 -11.79
CA ILE A 166 -20.16 -3.85 -10.86
C ILE A 166 -19.74 -3.46 -9.44
N ILE A 167 -20.64 -2.76 -8.76
CA ILE A 167 -20.46 -2.25 -7.41
C ILE A 167 -21.37 -3.05 -6.47
N VAL A 168 -20.80 -3.82 -5.55
CA VAL A 168 -21.60 -4.54 -4.54
C VAL A 168 -21.91 -3.60 -3.39
N HIS A 169 -23.20 -3.35 -3.13
CA HIS A 169 -23.64 -2.46 -2.06
C HIS A 169 -23.63 -3.20 -0.71
N LEU A 170 -22.80 -2.75 0.22
CA LEU A 170 -22.60 -3.36 1.53
C LEU A 170 -22.58 -2.32 2.66
N ALA A 171 -23.03 -2.73 3.84
CA ALA A 171 -22.84 -1.98 5.06
C ALA A 171 -21.38 -2.02 5.52
N MET A 172 -20.87 -0.93 6.10
CA MET A 172 -19.53 -0.94 6.70
C MET A 172 -19.44 -1.92 7.88
N ALA A 173 -20.51 -2.03 8.66
CA ALA A 173 -20.64 -2.96 9.76
C ALA A 173 -22.12 -3.29 9.95
N GLU A 174 -22.39 -4.35 10.70
CA GLU A 174 -23.76 -4.65 11.12
C GLU A 174 -24.35 -3.48 11.91
N SER A 175 -25.58 -3.11 11.56
CA SER A 175 -26.38 -2.20 12.39
C SER A 175 -26.93 -3.05 13.53
N GLY A 176 -26.65 -2.66 14.78
CA GLY A 176 -27.08 -3.41 15.97
C GLY A 176 -28.56 -3.80 15.88
N VAL A 177 -28.83 -5.08 16.11
CA VAL A 177 -30.16 -5.64 16.30
C VAL A 177 -30.89 -4.79 17.36
N GLU A 178 -32.18 -4.57 17.12
CA GLU A 178 -33.14 -3.95 18.06
C GLU A 178 -32.91 -4.44 19.49
N GLU A 179 -33.15 -3.55 20.48
CA GLU A 179 -33.10 -3.90 21.89
C GLU A 179 -33.87 -5.21 22.16
N PRO A 180 -33.33 -6.13 22.96
CA PRO A 180 -33.95 -7.42 23.14
C PRO A 180 -35.27 -7.27 23.92
N SER A 181 -36.33 -7.86 23.37
CA SER A 181 -37.57 -8.17 24.10
C SER A 181 -37.46 -9.44 24.95
N SER A 182 -36.25 -9.93 25.27
CA SER A 182 -36.06 -11.11 26.14
C SER A 182 -34.68 -11.17 26.83
N SER A 183 -34.64 -11.87 27.95
CA SER A 183 -33.59 -11.87 28.99
C SER A 183 -32.30 -12.65 28.70
N ASP A 184 -32.01 -12.99 27.43
CA ASP A 184 -30.74 -13.63 27.06
C ASP A 184 -29.79 -12.59 26.49
N ALA A 185 -28.60 -12.45 27.10
CA ALA A 185 -27.58 -11.50 26.65
C ALA A 185 -27.24 -11.77 25.16
N PRO A 186 -27.39 -10.79 24.25
CA PRO A 186 -27.13 -11.02 22.84
C PRO A 186 -25.65 -11.38 22.63
N ALA A 187 -25.40 -12.37 21.77
CA ALA A 187 -24.05 -12.68 21.32
C ALA A 187 -23.39 -11.40 20.78
N PRO A 188 -22.10 -11.14 21.06
CA PRO A 188 -21.43 -9.94 20.59
C PRO A 188 -21.49 -9.88 19.06
N VAL A 189 -22.01 -8.77 18.54
CA VAL A 189 -22.09 -8.52 17.09
C VAL A 189 -20.68 -8.48 16.53
N ASP A 190 -20.40 -9.36 15.58
CA ASP A 190 -19.14 -9.37 14.86
C ASP A 190 -19.07 -8.16 13.91
N SER A 191 -18.24 -7.18 14.27
CA SER A 191 -18.09 -5.95 13.48
C SER A 191 -17.43 -6.15 12.10
N MET A 192 -16.75 -7.29 11.87
CA MET A 192 -16.05 -7.60 10.61
C MET A 192 -16.87 -8.54 9.70
N SER A 193 -18.02 -9.03 10.13
CA SER A 193 -18.79 -10.04 9.39
C SER A 193 -19.15 -9.60 7.96
N ILE A 194 -19.49 -8.32 7.75
CA ILE A 194 -19.81 -7.78 6.42
C ILE A 194 -18.56 -7.69 5.54
N TRP A 195 -17.40 -7.43 6.14
CA TRP A 195 -16.13 -7.50 5.44
C TRP A 195 -15.79 -8.96 5.06
N ASP A 196 -16.08 -9.95 5.91
CA ASP A 196 -15.86 -11.37 5.58
C ASP A 196 -16.73 -11.82 4.39
N ILE A 197 -17.96 -11.31 4.29
CA ILE A 197 -18.83 -11.50 3.12
C ILE A 197 -18.13 -10.95 1.88
N TRP A 198 -17.70 -9.69 1.91
CA TRP A 198 -17.00 -9.07 0.79
C TRP A 198 -15.73 -9.84 0.41
N ASN A 199 -14.91 -10.17 1.40
CA ASN A 199 -13.67 -10.94 1.23
C ASN A 199 -13.96 -12.26 0.51
N SER A 200 -15.02 -12.97 0.88
CA SER A 200 -15.45 -14.20 0.21
C SER A 200 -15.85 -13.94 -1.25
N VAL A 201 -16.65 -12.90 -1.52
CA VAL A 201 -17.07 -12.53 -2.87
C VAL A 201 -15.86 -12.21 -3.75
N ARG A 202 -14.98 -11.28 -3.34
CA ARG A 202 -13.82 -10.89 -4.17
C ARG A 202 -12.80 -12.01 -4.34
N THR A 203 -12.70 -12.93 -3.38
CA THR A 203 -11.81 -14.10 -3.46
C THR A 203 -12.34 -15.11 -4.47
N ILE A 204 -13.63 -15.45 -4.43
CA ILE A 204 -14.27 -16.38 -5.37
C ILE A 204 -14.28 -15.82 -6.80
N CYS A 205 -14.53 -14.52 -6.95
CA CYS A 205 -14.44 -13.83 -8.24
C CYS A 205 -12.99 -13.56 -8.69
N ASP A 206 -11.99 -13.97 -7.90
CA ASP A 206 -10.57 -13.93 -8.25
C ASP A 206 -10.02 -12.50 -8.55
N TYR A 207 -10.47 -11.52 -7.75
CA TYR A 207 -10.05 -10.11 -7.75
C TYR A 207 -10.18 -9.39 -9.11
N PRO A 208 -11.38 -9.30 -9.71
CA PRO A 208 -11.56 -8.56 -10.96
C PRO A 208 -11.45 -7.05 -10.73
N SER A 209 -10.76 -6.32 -11.60
CA SER A 209 -10.60 -4.85 -11.48
C SER A 209 -11.90 -4.07 -11.64
N ARG A 210 -12.92 -4.66 -12.28
CA ARG A 210 -14.27 -4.08 -12.48
C ARG A 210 -15.23 -4.37 -11.32
N LEU A 211 -14.80 -5.12 -10.31
CA LEU A 211 -15.62 -5.45 -9.14
C LEU A 211 -15.18 -4.60 -7.95
N SER A 212 -16.10 -3.81 -7.41
CA SER A 212 -15.81 -2.87 -6.34
C SER A 212 -16.95 -2.80 -5.33
N VAL A 213 -16.77 -1.98 -4.29
CA VAL A 213 -17.71 -1.84 -3.17
C VAL A 213 -18.38 -0.48 -3.19
N GLY A 214 -19.69 -0.51 -2.96
CA GLY A 214 -20.48 0.64 -2.57
C GLY A 214 -20.71 0.56 -1.08
N LEU A 215 -19.99 1.36 -0.29
CA LEU A 215 -19.94 1.23 1.16
C LEU A 215 -20.92 2.17 1.84
N GLN A 216 -21.89 1.62 2.56
CA GLN A 216 -22.84 2.37 3.37
C GLN A 216 -22.20 2.80 4.70
N LEU A 217 -22.14 4.11 4.94
CA LEU A 217 -21.71 4.66 6.22
C LEU A 217 -22.76 4.38 7.29
N PRO A 218 -22.36 3.85 8.46
CA PRO A 218 -23.28 3.54 9.55
C PRO A 218 -23.55 4.78 10.41
N ALA A 219 -24.73 4.85 11.03
CA ALA A 219 -25.05 5.93 11.98
C ALA A 219 -24.17 5.90 13.24
N LYS A 220 -23.76 4.69 13.68
CA LYS A 220 -22.80 4.47 14.75
C LYS A 220 -21.51 3.93 14.15
N LEU A 221 -20.41 4.67 14.31
CA LEU A 221 -19.13 4.31 13.70
C LEU A 221 -18.53 3.04 14.33
N PRO A 222 -17.96 2.14 13.51
CA PRO A 222 -17.33 0.92 14.00
C PRO A 222 -15.92 1.20 14.55
N PRO A 223 -15.27 0.19 15.17
CA PRO A 223 -13.88 0.29 15.62
C PRO A 223 -12.91 0.66 14.48
N GLN A 224 -11.79 1.26 14.85
CA GLN A 224 -10.77 1.70 13.89
C GLN A 224 -10.23 0.55 13.02
N SER A 225 -10.18 -0.68 13.53
CA SER A 225 -9.77 -1.86 12.75
C SER A 225 -10.67 -2.09 11.55
N VAL A 226 -12.00 -2.00 11.71
CA VAL A 226 -12.98 -2.11 10.62
C VAL A 226 -12.82 -0.96 9.63
N VAL A 227 -12.64 0.25 10.14
CA VAL A 227 -12.44 1.45 9.31
C VAL A 227 -11.18 1.35 8.46
N SER A 228 -10.07 0.87 9.01
CA SER A 228 -8.82 0.66 8.26
C SER A 228 -8.93 -0.50 7.28
N ARG A 229 -9.65 -1.57 7.64
CA ARG A 229 -9.90 -2.73 6.78
C ARG A 229 -10.58 -2.34 5.48
N TRP A 230 -11.69 -1.62 5.58
CA TRP A 230 -12.43 -1.12 4.41
C TRP A 230 -11.65 -0.10 3.61
N PHE A 231 -10.80 0.72 4.25
CA PHE A 231 -9.98 1.71 3.55
C PHE A 231 -8.99 1.09 2.54
N ALA A 232 -8.59 -0.16 2.75
CA ALA A 232 -7.74 -0.91 1.82
C ALA A 232 -8.51 -1.57 0.66
N GLU A 233 -9.84 -1.67 0.74
CA GLU A 233 -10.68 -2.35 -0.25
C GLU A 233 -11.02 -1.41 -1.44
N PRO A 234 -11.37 -1.95 -2.63
CA PRO A 234 -11.69 -1.14 -3.80
C PRO A 234 -13.08 -0.50 -3.66
N ILE A 235 -13.15 0.66 -3.01
CA ILE A 235 -14.39 1.41 -2.81
C ILE A 235 -14.58 2.41 -3.94
N THR A 236 -15.68 2.27 -4.68
CA THR A 236 -16.08 3.23 -5.73
C THR A 236 -17.07 4.26 -5.20
N VAL A 237 -17.97 3.86 -4.30
CA VAL A 237 -19.06 4.71 -3.81
C VAL A 237 -19.14 4.67 -2.29
N LEU A 238 -19.32 5.82 -1.65
CA LEU A 238 -19.76 5.96 -0.27
C LEU A 238 -21.22 6.36 -0.26
N PHE A 239 -22.07 5.55 0.37
CA PHE A 239 -23.46 5.89 0.60
C PHE A 239 -23.61 6.52 1.98
N ILE A 240 -24.29 7.67 2.03
CA ILE A 240 -24.53 8.42 3.26
C ILE A 240 -26.02 8.70 3.35
N SER A 241 -26.70 8.04 4.31
CA SER A 241 -28.11 8.35 4.59
C SER A 241 -28.20 9.75 5.23
N ALA A 242 -29.11 10.57 4.73
CA ALA A 242 -29.41 11.88 5.29
C ALA A 242 -29.92 11.79 6.74
N LYS A 243 -30.40 10.61 7.18
CA LYS A 243 -30.84 10.34 8.55
C LYS A 243 -29.72 10.43 9.59
N ILE A 244 -28.44 10.31 9.19
CA ILE A 244 -27.30 10.41 10.12
C ILE A 244 -26.91 11.85 10.43
N PHE A 245 -27.44 12.83 9.69
CA PHE A 245 -27.11 14.23 9.87
C PHE A 245 -27.84 14.78 11.09
N LEU A 246 -27.13 15.58 11.87
CA LEU A 246 -27.64 16.30 13.01
C LEU A 246 -28.13 17.69 12.57
N SER A 247 -29.09 18.26 13.29
CA SER A 247 -29.47 19.66 13.05
C SER A 247 -28.60 20.58 13.91
N ASN A 248 -28.01 21.61 13.29
CA ASN A 248 -27.28 22.64 14.03
C ASN A 248 -28.24 23.67 14.68
N PRO A 249 -27.76 24.61 15.51
CA PRO A 249 -28.63 25.62 16.15
C PRO A 249 -29.38 26.53 15.17
N LYS A 250 -28.97 26.59 13.90
CA LYS A 250 -29.64 27.35 12.82
C LYS A 250 -30.58 26.47 11.99
N GLY A 251 -30.76 25.19 12.35
CA GLY A 251 -31.64 24.25 11.66
C GLY A 251 -31.03 23.56 10.42
N TYR A 252 -29.75 23.78 10.09
CA TYR A 252 -29.09 23.16 8.93
C TYR A 252 -28.54 21.76 9.27
N PRO A 253 -28.57 20.82 8.31
CA PRO A 253 -28.02 19.49 8.50
C PRO A 253 -26.48 19.52 8.53
N VAL A 254 -25.87 18.84 9.50
CA VAL A 254 -24.43 18.72 9.69
C VAL A 254 -24.03 17.31 10.14
N LEU A 255 -22.85 16.83 9.76
CA LEU A 255 -22.28 15.59 10.27
C LEU A 255 -21.60 15.84 11.63
N SER A 256 -21.62 14.83 12.51
CA SER A 256 -20.79 14.85 13.73
C SER A 256 -19.29 14.91 13.39
N LYS A 257 -18.46 15.36 14.33
CA LYS A 257 -17.00 15.42 14.12
C LYS A 257 -16.38 14.07 13.76
N ALA A 258 -16.84 12.99 14.41
CA ALA A 258 -16.38 11.65 14.11
C ALA A 258 -16.67 11.24 12.64
N HIS A 259 -17.86 11.56 12.14
CA HIS A 259 -18.23 11.31 10.74
C HIS A 259 -17.46 12.21 9.76
N GLN A 260 -17.19 13.48 10.12
CA GLN A 260 -16.33 14.35 9.33
C GLN A 260 -14.93 13.75 9.18
N TYR A 261 -14.31 13.28 10.27
CA TYR A 261 -12.99 12.63 10.22
C TYR A 261 -12.98 11.36 9.37
N LEU A 262 -14.02 10.52 9.50
CA LEU A 262 -14.17 9.32 8.67
C LEU A 262 -14.29 9.69 7.18
N LEU A 263 -15.16 10.64 6.85
CA LEU A 263 -15.34 11.10 5.47
C LEU A 263 -14.02 11.65 4.91
N PHE A 264 -13.33 12.52 5.65
CA PHE A 264 -12.03 13.07 5.21
C PHE A 264 -10.98 11.99 4.98
N LYS A 265 -10.97 10.92 5.79
CA LYS A 265 -10.10 9.76 5.56
C LYS A 265 -10.43 9.12 4.21
N TYR A 266 -11.69 8.77 3.94
CA TYR A 266 -12.07 8.06 2.72
C TYR A 266 -12.04 8.94 1.47
N LEU A 267 -12.21 10.26 1.57
CA LEU A 267 -12.03 11.15 0.43
C LEU A 267 -10.60 11.11 -0.14
N LYS A 268 -9.60 10.64 0.63
CA LYS A 268 -8.24 10.40 0.10
C LYS A 268 -8.18 9.33 -0.99
N ILE A 269 -9.10 8.36 -0.99
CA ILE A 269 -9.23 7.35 -2.06
C ILE A 269 -10.24 7.78 -3.15
N LYS A 270 -10.74 9.03 -3.09
CA LYS A 270 -11.59 9.70 -4.08
C LYS A 270 -12.83 8.91 -4.55
N PRO A 271 -13.66 8.36 -3.65
CA PRO A 271 -14.90 7.70 -4.03
C PRO A 271 -15.96 8.74 -4.45
N TYR A 272 -16.96 8.30 -5.21
CA TYR A 272 -18.22 9.04 -5.35
C TYR A 272 -18.96 9.04 -4.01
N THR A 273 -19.58 10.15 -3.62
CA THR A 273 -20.41 10.19 -2.42
C THR A 273 -21.87 10.33 -2.81
N ILE A 274 -22.73 9.36 -2.46
CA ILE A 274 -24.16 9.38 -2.81
C ILE A 274 -24.99 9.58 -1.55
N LEU A 275 -25.80 10.65 -1.54
CA LEU A 275 -26.76 10.92 -0.49
C LEU A 275 -28.05 10.11 -0.70
N GLN A 276 -28.57 9.54 0.37
CA GLN A 276 -29.81 8.76 0.40
C GLN A 276 -30.80 9.33 1.40
N ASP A 277 -32.08 8.98 1.27
CA ASP A 277 -33.16 9.33 2.20
C ASP A 277 -33.30 10.85 2.44
N VAL A 278 -32.87 11.67 1.48
CA VAL A 278 -32.80 13.14 1.65
C VAL A 278 -34.18 13.72 1.91
N ARG A 279 -35.20 13.27 1.18
CA ARG A 279 -36.55 13.82 1.30
C ARG A 279 -37.20 13.38 2.61
N GLU A 280 -37.12 12.09 2.96
CA GLU A 280 -37.60 11.56 4.24
C GLU A 280 -36.91 12.25 5.43
N ALA A 281 -35.58 12.36 5.40
CA ALA A 281 -34.85 13.06 6.45
C ALA A 281 -35.22 14.55 6.53
N THR A 282 -35.52 15.19 5.40
CA THR A 282 -35.99 16.59 5.37
C THR A 282 -37.39 16.72 5.95
N GLN A 283 -38.30 15.78 5.65
CA GLN A 283 -39.64 15.75 6.25
C GLN A 283 -39.56 15.66 7.77
N ILE A 284 -38.70 14.78 8.29
CA ILE A 284 -38.45 14.64 9.73
C ILE A 284 -37.87 15.93 10.31
N ARG A 285 -36.80 16.48 9.70
CA ARG A 285 -36.10 17.67 10.20
C ARG A 285 -36.99 18.92 10.22
N THR A 286 -37.81 19.11 9.21
CA THR A 286 -38.65 20.31 9.04
C THR A 286 -40.06 20.13 9.59
N SER A 287 -40.44 18.92 9.98
CA SER A 287 -41.84 18.55 10.30
C SER A 287 -42.82 18.90 9.17
N SER A 288 -42.36 18.96 7.91
CA SER A 288 -43.18 19.26 6.73
C SER A 288 -43.42 17.99 5.92
N LYS A 289 -44.67 17.76 5.50
CA LYS A 289 -45.01 16.63 4.59
C LYS A 289 -44.47 16.83 3.17
N LEU A 290 -44.36 18.09 2.73
CA LEU A 290 -43.79 18.47 1.43
C LEU A 290 -42.64 19.45 1.68
N PRO A 291 -41.41 18.95 1.88
CA PRO A 291 -40.26 19.81 2.08
C PRO A 291 -39.96 20.62 0.81
N SER A 292 -39.42 21.83 0.97
CA SER A 292 -39.01 22.63 -0.19
C SER A 292 -37.76 22.03 -0.84
N LYS A 293 -37.58 22.20 -2.16
CA LYS A 293 -36.33 21.82 -2.84
C LYS A 293 -35.10 22.46 -2.20
N GLN A 294 -35.24 23.67 -1.64
CA GLN A 294 -34.16 24.36 -0.96
C GLN A 294 -33.75 23.65 0.34
N ASP A 295 -34.72 23.11 1.08
CA ASP A 295 -34.47 22.34 2.31
C ASP A 295 -33.76 21.01 2.04
N GLU A 296 -34.09 20.35 0.93
CA GLU A 296 -33.41 19.13 0.48
C GLU A 296 -31.99 19.43 -0.02
N ARG A 297 -31.77 20.57 -0.69
CA ARG A 297 -30.43 21.01 -1.13
C ARG A 297 -29.49 21.37 0.01
N ALA A 298 -30.00 21.58 1.23
CA ALA A 298 -29.16 21.91 2.39
C ALA A 298 -28.08 20.85 2.67
N TYR A 299 -28.38 19.56 2.42
CA TYR A 299 -27.40 18.47 2.58
C TYR A 299 -26.27 18.57 1.54
N LEU A 300 -26.62 18.81 0.27
CA LEU A 300 -25.63 19.02 -0.79
C LEU A 300 -24.73 20.22 -0.49
N ILE A 301 -25.31 21.35 -0.06
CA ILE A 301 -24.56 22.55 0.33
C ILE A 301 -23.56 22.23 1.44
N TYR A 302 -24.00 21.49 2.46
CA TYR A 302 -23.11 21.10 3.56
C TYR A 302 -21.99 20.16 3.10
N MET A 303 -22.29 19.17 2.26
CA MET A 303 -21.27 18.27 1.71
C MET A 303 -20.24 19.01 0.84
N ARG A 304 -20.69 19.97 0.02
CA ARG A 304 -19.77 20.86 -0.72
C ARG A 304 -18.95 21.73 0.22
N HIS A 305 -19.53 22.24 1.30
CA HIS A 305 -18.79 22.95 2.34
C HIS A 305 -17.71 22.08 2.97
N LEU A 306 -17.99 20.80 3.28
CA LEU A 306 -16.98 19.87 3.79
C LEU A 306 -15.78 19.72 2.85
N HIS A 307 -15.98 19.74 1.53
CA HIS A 307 -14.88 19.73 0.57
C HIS A 307 -14.03 21.00 0.63
N THR A 308 -14.61 22.17 0.94
CA THR A 308 -13.87 23.43 1.07
C THR A 308 -13.00 23.50 2.32
N ILE A 309 -13.32 22.71 3.36
CA ILE A 309 -12.58 22.68 4.63
C ILE A 309 -11.74 21.41 4.79
N LEU A 310 -11.52 20.67 3.70
CA LEU A 310 -10.63 19.51 3.71
C LEU A 310 -9.24 19.91 4.22
N PRO A 311 -8.59 19.07 5.04
CA PRO A 311 -7.21 19.31 5.45
C PRO A 311 -6.31 19.48 4.23
N SER A 312 -5.40 20.46 4.28
CA SER A 312 -4.38 20.61 3.23
C SER A 312 -3.52 19.35 3.14
N PRO A 313 -3.21 18.85 1.93
CA PRO A 313 -2.32 17.71 1.78
C PRO A 313 -0.95 17.99 2.41
N THR A 314 -0.39 16.97 3.06
CA THR A 314 0.98 16.97 3.60
C THR A 314 2.02 17.14 2.49
N ALA A 315 3.27 17.45 2.84
CA ALA A 315 4.36 17.55 1.86
C ALA A 315 4.52 16.26 1.03
N VAL A 316 4.43 15.11 1.70
CA VAL A 316 4.49 13.78 1.07
C VAL A 316 3.30 13.54 0.13
N GLU A 317 2.08 13.90 0.55
CA GLU A 317 0.89 13.77 -0.29
C GLU A 317 0.94 14.65 -1.54
N LYS A 318 1.47 15.88 -1.42
CA LYS A 318 1.68 16.78 -2.56
C LYS A 318 2.71 16.23 -3.53
N PHE A 319 3.85 15.78 -3.00
CA PHE A 319 4.95 15.27 -3.81
C PHE A 319 4.56 13.97 -4.54
N GLY A 320 3.88 13.06 -3.86
CA GLY A 320 3.47 11.79 -4.44
C GLY A 320 2.16 11.83 -5.22
N GLN A 321 1.60 13.02 -5.52
CA GLN A 321 0.39 13.12 -6.33
C GLN A 321 0.57 12.42 -7.68
N GLY A 322 -0.30 11.45 -7.97
CA GLY A 322 -0.21 10.61 -9.18
C GLY A 322 0.53 9.30 -9.00
N TYR A 323 1.26 9.12 -7.89
CA TYR A 323 2.00 7.90 -7.56
C TYR A 323 1.29 6.99 -6.56
N GLN A 324 0.09 7.36 -6.09
CA GLN A 324 -0.68 6.58 -5.11
C GLN A 324 -0.99 5.16 -5.62
N ASP A 325 -0.48 4.16 -4.90
CA ASP A 325 -0.50 2.73 -5.22
C ASP A 325 0.07 2.39 -6.62
N TYR A 326 0.89 3.27 -7.19
CA TYR A 326 1.56 3.04 -8.46
C TYR A 326 2.85 2.26 -8.23
N LEU A 327 2.99 1.12 -8.94
CA LEU A 327 4.11 0.20 -8.83
C LEU A 327 5.30 0.71 -9.62
N GLN A 328 6.44 0.89 -8.94
CA GLN A 328 7.70 1.27 -9.57
C GLN A 328 8.75 0.22 -9.28
N ASN A 329 9.62 -0.05 -10.26
CA ASN A 329 10.80 -0.87 -9.99
C ASN A 329 11.77 -0.07 -9.12
N PRO A 330 12.37 -0.68 -8.08
CA PRO A 330 13.45 -0.05 -7.33
C PRO A 330 14.60 0.35 -8.26
N LEU A 331 15.18 1.52 -8.03
CA LEU A 331 16.32 1.99 -8.81
C LEU A 331 17.54 1.06 -8.58
N GLN A 332 18.44 1.02 -9.56
CA GLN A 332 19.71 0.27 -9.49
C GLN A 332 20.90 1.18 -9.86
N PRO A 333 21.23 2.22 -9.06
CA PRO A 333 22.23 3.22 -9.46
C PRO A 333 23.64 2.68 -9.64
N LEU A 334 23.96 1.51 -9.05
CA LEU A 334 25.24 0.86 -9.27
C LEU A 334 25.36 0.28 -10.68
N THR A 335 24.30 -0.37 -11.18
CA THR A 335 24.28 -0.95 -12.53
C THR A 335 23.98 0.11 -13.58
N ASP A 336 22.98 0.94 -13.34
CA ASP A 336 22.44 1.89 -14.32
C ASP A 336 22.94 3.31 -14.06
N ASN A 337 23.14 4.07 -15.14
CA ASN A 337 23.44 5.49 -15.04
C ASN A 337 22.12 6.28 -14.99
N LEU A 338 21.82 6.85 -13.82
CA LEU A 338 20.61 7.65 -13.62
C LEU A 338 20.56 8.88 -14.54
N GLU A 339 19.34 9.20 -14.97
CA GLU A 339 19.04 10.40 -15.77
C GLU A 339 19.04 11.67 -14.90
N SER A 340 19.29 12.82 -15.52
CA SER A 340 19.33 14.12 -14.82
C SER A 340 18.02 14.43 -14.07
N GLY A 341 16.87 14.09 -14.64
CA GLY A 341 15.57 14.28 -14.00
C GLY A 341 15.42 13.49 -12.69
N THR A 342 16.03 12.29 -12.60
CA THR A 342 16.01 11.48 -11.37
C THR A 342 16.79 12.16 -10.25
N TYR A 343 17.99 12.69 -10.54
CA TYR A 343 18.74 13.48 -9.57
C TYR A 343 17.98 14.75 -9.13
N GLU A 344 17.29 15.42 -10.04
CA GLU A 344 16.49 16.60 -9.70
C GLU A 344 15.36 16.28 -8.73
N VAL A 345 14.71 15.13 -8.89
CA VAL A 345 13.68 14.64 -7.96
C VAL A 345 14.30 14.40 -6.58
N PHE A 346 15.49 13.80 -6.49
CA PHE A 346 16.19 13.62 -5.21
C PHE A 346 16.54 14.94 -4.53
N GLU A 347 16.97 15.93 -5.31
CA GLU A 347 17.41 17.24 -4.83
C GLU A 347 16.27 18.12 -4.31
N LYS A 348 15.01 17.79 -4.65
CA LYS A 348 13.82 18.49 -4.16
C LYS A 348 13.50 18.18 -2.71
N ASP A 349 14.18 17.24 -2.06
CA ASP A 349 13.99 16.92 -0.64
C ASP A 349 14.92 17.77 0.26
N PRO A 350 14.41 18.84 0.90
CA PRO A 350 15.25 19.68 1.76
C PRO A 350 15.63 18.99 3.09
N VAL A 351 14.81 18.04 3.56
CA VAL A 351 14.98 17.40 4.87
C VAL A 351 16.18 16.48 4.84
N LYS A 352 16.31 15.68 3.76
CA LYS A 352 17.43 14.77 3.55
C LYS A 352 18.76 15.50 3.66
N TYR A 353 18.97 16.53 2.84
CA TYR A 353 20.26 17.24 2.80
C TYR A 353 20.53 18.08 4.04
N ALA A 354 19.49 18.63 4.70
CA ALA A 354 19.65 19.31 5.98
C ALA A 354 20.15 18.35 7.08
N GLN A 355 19.67 17.10 7.11
CA GLN A 355 20.13 16.09 8.05
C GLN A 355 21.57 15.65 7.75
N TYR A 356 21.94 15.46 6.48
CA TYR A 356 23.33 15.21 6.11
C TYR A 356 24.25 16.37 6.50
N GLU A 357 23.89 17.61 6.19
CA GLU A 357 24.68 18.79 6.59
C GLU A 357 24.84 18.88 8.11
N LYS A 358 23.78 18.60 8.89
CA LYS A 358 23.84 18.54 10.35
C LYS A 358 24.79 17.45 10.85
N ALA A 359 24.75 16.25 10.26
CA ALA A 359 25.62 15.14 10.60
C ALA A 359 27.09 15.47 10.30
N ILE A 360 27.37 16.04 9.12
CA ILE A 360 28.72 16.45 8.70
C ILE A 360 29.25 17.56 9.62
N PHE A 361 28.44 18.58 9.92
CA PHE A 361 28.82 19.65 10.86
C PHE A 361 29.20 19.09 12.23
N LYS A 362 28.39 18.15 12.75
CA LYS A 362 28.66 17.52 14.05
C LYS A 362 29.96 16.71 14.02
N ALA A 363 30.16 15.89 12.97
CA ALA A 363 31.38 15.10 12.80
C ALA A 363 32.65 15.97 12.65
N LEU A 364 32.53 17.14 12.00
CA LEU A 364 33.62 18.11 11.91
C LEU A 364 33.90 18.79 13.25
N SER A 365 32.85 19.15 14.00
CA SER A 365 32.97 19.89 15.26
C SER A 365 33.56 19.04 16.40
N GLU A 366 33.31 17.73 16.39
CA GLU A 366 33.81 16.79 17.39
C GLU A 366 35.21 16.27 17.09
N ARG A 367 35.75 16.55 15.90
CA ARG A 367 37.09 16.11 15.54
C ARG A 367 38.12 17.05 16.16
N ASP A 368 39.14 16.49 16.79
CA ASP A 368 40.24 17.28 17.34
C ASP A 368 40.83 18.19 16.26
N SER A 369 41.10 19.45 16.63
CA SER A 369 41.77 20.40 15.76
C SER A 369 43.09 19.78 15.29
N ASN A 370 43.24 19.59 13.98
CA ASN A 370 44.41 18.92 13.43
C ASN A 370 45.68 19.64 13.92
N PRO A 371 46.57 18.99 14.71
CA PRO A 371 47.69 19.66 15.38
C PRO A 371 48.70 20.29 14.42
N LYS A 372 48.58 20.03 13.11
CA LYS A 372 49.45 20.55 12.04
C LYS A 372 48.78 21.59 11.14
N GLY A 373 47.55 22.03 11.43
CA GLY A 373 46.82 22.99 10.60
C GLY A 373 46.44 22.49 9.20
N GLN A 374 46.56 21.19 8.94
CA GLN A 374 46.20 20.57 7.66
C GLN A 374 44.68 20.39 7.56
N PRO A 375 44.08 20.57 6.37
CA PRO A 375 42.64 20.40 6.19
C PRO A 375 42.21 18.96 6.47
N ILE A 376 40.98 18.79 6.95
CA ILE A 376 40.35 17.46 7.06
C ILE A 376 40.02 16.96 5.65
N ILE A 377 40.41 15.73 5.33
CA ILE A 377 40.15 15.13 4.01
C ILE A 377 38.79 14.43 4.05
N LEU A 378 37.82 14.93 3.30
CA LEU A 378 36.52 14.29 3.10
C LEU A 378 36.43 13.61 1.74
N ALA A 379 35.63 12.56 1.66
CA ALA A 379 35.20 11.97 0.39
C ALA A 379 33.68 11.82 0.36
N VAL A 380 33.05 12.39 -0.66
CA VAL A 380 31.66 12.09 -1.03
C VAL A 380 31.72 11.01 -2.12
N VAL A 381 31.31 9.79 -1.77
CA VAL A 381 31.32 8.63 -2.67
C VAL A 381 29.91 8.36 -3.20
N GLY A 382 29.75 8.40 -4.52
CA GLY A 382 28.43 8.53 -5.17
C GLY A 382 27.95 9.98 -5.11
N ALA A 383 28.76 10.91 -5.63
CA ALA A 383 28.50 12.34 -5.49
C ALA A 383 27.27 12.84 -6.29
N GLY A 384 26.79 12.10 -7.29
CA GLY A 384 25.69 12.48 -8.15
C GLY A 384 25.94 13.85 -8.80
N ARG A 385 24.99 14.77 -8.70
CA ARG A 385 25.16 16.15 -9.15
C ARG A 385 25.78 17.09 -8.09
N GLY A 386 26.22 16.55 -6.95
CA GLY A 386 26.97 17.25 -5.91
C GLY A 386 26.23 17.94 -4.77
N PRO A 387 24.95 17.62 -4.43
CA PRO A 387 24.31 18.28 -3.28
C PRO A 387 25.04 18.00 -1.95
N LEU A 388 25.59 16.80 -1.75
CA LEU A 388 26.36 16.46 -0.55
C LEU A 388 27.75 17.10 -0.50
N VAL A 389 28.35 17.36 -1.66
CA VAL A 389 29.58 18.18 -1.74
C VAL A 389 29.27 19.59 -1.22
N ALA A 390 28.16 20.19 -1.69
CA ALA A 390 27.73 21.50 -1.23
C ALA A 390 27.38 21.51 0.27
N CYS A 391 26.72 20.46 0.79
CA CYS A 391 26.47 20.32 2.24
C CYS A 391 27.78 20.26 3.03
N SER A 392 28.78 19.53 2.53
CA SER A 392 30.08 19.40 3.19
C SER A 392 30.81 20.74 3.30
N LEU A 393 30.79 21.54 2.23
CA LEU A 393 31.40 22.87 2.21
C LEU A 393 30.69 23.82 3.19
N ARG A 394 29.35 23.88 3.19
CA ARG A 394 28.59 24.70 4.16
C ARG A 394 28.79 24.26 5.60
N ALA A 395 28.83 22.95 5.85
CA ALA A 395 29.10 22.41 7.18
C ALA A 395 30.51 22.79 7.67
N SER A 396 31.50 22.78 6.77
CA SER A 396 32.88 23.21 7.05
C SER A 396 32.97 24.70 7.39
N GLU A 397 32.34 25.56 6.59
CA GLU A 397 32.26 27.00 6.88
C GLU A 397 31.62 27.26 8.25
N ARG A 398 30.51 26.58 8.54
CA ARG A 398 29.78 26.72 9.81
C ARG A 398 30.57 26.19 11.01
N ALA A 399 31.32 25.10 10.83
CA ALA A 399 32.18 24.54 11.87
C ALA A 399 33.50 25.32 12.04
N ASN A 400 33.83 26.22 11.10
CA ASN A 400 35.13 26.88 11.00
C ASN A 400 36.31 25.87 10.98
N VAL A 401 36.12 24.77 10.24
CA VAL A 401 37.13 23.71 10.10
C VAL A 401 37.48 23.57 8.62
N PRO A 402 38.74 23.79 8.19
CA PRO A 402 39.11 23.70 6.78
C PRO A 402 39.05 22.25 6.29
N ILE A 403 38.49 22.04 5.11
CA ILE A 403 38.34 20.72 4.49
C ILE A 403 38.88 20.69 3.06
N PHE A 404 39.26 19.49 2.62
CA PHE A 404 39.48 19.16 1.21
C PHE A 404 38.53 18.01 0.84
N VAL A 405 37.79 18.11 -0.27
CA VAL A 405 36.74 17.15 -0.62
C VAL A 405 37.08 16.40 -1.92
N TYR A 406 37.12 15.08 -1.85
CA TYR A 406 37.00 14.22 -3.03
C TYR A 406 35.52 14.00 -3.37
N ALA A 407 35.11 14.28 -4.60
CA ALA A 407 33.79 13.97 -5.13
C ALA A 407 33.91 12.80 -6.13
N VAL A 408 33.65 11.58 -5.66
CA VAL A 408 33.83 10.34 -6.45
C VAL A 408 32.50 9.95 -7.08
N GLU A 409 32.49 9.82 -8.41
CA GLU A 409 31.30 9.49 -9.19
C GLU A 409 31.64 8.57 -10.37
N LYS A 410 30.84 7.52 -10.58
CA LYS A 410 31.04 6.57 -11.69
C LYS A 410 30.21 6.90 -12.92
N ASN A 411 29.13 7.66 -12.79
CA ASN A 411 28.25 8.02 -13.89
C ASN A 411 28.93 9.14 -14.70
N PRO A 412 29.31 8.89 -15.97
CA PRO A 412 30.05 9.86 -16.77
C PRO A 412 29.28 11.17 -16.98
N ASN A 413 27.96 11.12 -17.04
CA ASN A 413 27.12 12.30 -17.26
C ASN A 413 27.10 13.20 -16.01
N ALA A 414 26.94 12.59 -14.82
CA ALA A 414 26.99 13.30 -13.55
C ALA A 414 28.40 13.87 -13.29
N TYR A 415 29.44 13.10 -13.63
CA TYR A 415 30.83 13.55 -13.59
C TYR A 415 31.08 14.80 -14.43
N THR A 416 30.61 14.86 -15.68
CA THR A 416 30.72 16.07 -16.51
C THR A 416 30.07 17.28 -15.84
N TYR A 417 28.92 17.11 -15.20
CA TYR A 417 28.26 18.18 -14.46
C TYR A 417 29.05 18.62 -13.21
N LEU A 418 29.64 17.67 -12.47
CA LEU A 418 30.49 17.97 -11.31
C LEU A 418 31.74 18.78 -11.70
N LEU A 419 32.36 18.51 -12.86
CA LEU A 419 33.50 19.30 -13.36
C LEU A 419 33.10 20.77 -13.59
N GLN A 420 31.94 21.01 -14.21
CA GLN A 420 31.42 22.36 -14.38
C GLN A 420 31.18 23.04 -13.03
N ARG A 421 30.57 22.33 -12.06
CA ARG A 421 30.37 22.89 -10.71
C ARG A 421 31.68 23.19 -9.99
N LYS A 422 32.70 22.36 -10.16
CA LYS A 422 34.04 22.61 -9.62
C LYS A 422 34.58 23.94 -10.14
N GLU A 423 34.55 24.15 -11.46
CA GLU A 423 35.06 25.37 -12.09
C GLU A 423 34.28 26.62 -11.67
N LEU A 424 32.95 26.52 -11.58
CA LEU A 424 32.08 27.67 -11.31
C LEU A 424 31.87 27.98 -9.82
N GLN A 425 31.92 26.97 -8.93
CA GLN A 425 31.43 27.10 -7.55
C GLN A 425 32.44 26.66 -6.49
N TRP A 426 33.15 25.55 -6.69
CA TRP A 426 33.91 24.91 -5.60
C TRP A 426 35.42 25.20 -5.60
N GLN A 427 35.95 25.71 -6.70
CA GLN A 427 37.36 26.09 -6.86
C GLN A 427 38.32 24.94 -6.49
N SER A 428 39.46 25.24 -5.85
CA SER A 428 40.54 24.28 -5.56
C SER A 428 40.28 23.34 -4.39
N ASN A 429 39.22 23.56 -3.60
CA ASN A 429 38.94 22.77 -2.39
C ASN A 429 38.25 21.42 -2.70
N VAL A 430 37.88 21.19 -3.96
CA VAL A 430 37.20 19.97 -4.41
C VAL A 430 37.94 19.31 -5.57
N GLU A 431 38.19 18.01 -5.44
CA GLU A 431 38.70 17.16 -6.51
C GLU A 431 37.61 16.20 -6.97
N VAL A 432 37.21 16.31 -8.23
CA VAL A 432 36.21 15.42 -8.83
C VAL A 432 36.92 14.21 -9.43
N VAL A 433 36.48 13.01 -9.07
CA VAL A 433 37.12 11.74 -9.45
C VAL A 433 36.13 10.86 -10.23
N PHE A 434 36.45 10.57 -11.49
CA PHE A 434 35.66 9.65 -12.33
C PHE A 434 36.06 8.20 -12.10
N ARG A 435 35.46 7.55 -11.10
CA ARG A 435 35.73 6.16 -10.73
C ARG A 435 34.54 5.51 -10.06
N ASP A 436 34.45 4.19 -10.20
CA ASP A 436 33.75 3.37 -9.22
C ASP A 436 34.53 3.41 -7.90
N MET A 437 33.84 3.77 -6.81
CA MET A 437 34.45 3.93 -5.48
C MET A 437 35.18 2.66 -5.01
N ARG A 438 34.71 1.47 -5.41
CA ARG A 438 35.29 0.17 -5.03
C ARG A 438 36.67 -0.08 -5.65
N THR A 439 37.03 0.71 -6.66
CA THR A 439 38.33 0.66 -7.35
C THR A 439 39.17 1.91 -7.09
N TRP A 440 38.66 2.85 -6.29
CA TRP A 440 39.34 4.12 -6.02
C TRP A 440 40.42 3.93 -4.96
N ASN A 441 41.62 4.43 -5.24
CA ASN A 441 42.75 4.39 -4.33
C ASN A 441 43.47 5.75 -4.33
N PRO A 442 43.10 6.68 -3.43
CA PRO A 442 43.74 7.99 -3.34
C PRO A 442 45.12 7.92 -2.68
N THR A 443 45.96 8.91 -2.95
CA THR A 443 47.27 9.08 -2.30
C THR A 443 47.16 9.34 -0.80
N HIS A 444 46.10 10.03 -0.37
CA HIS A 444 45.86 10.34 1.04
C HIS A 444 44.59 9.64 1.52
N LYS A 445 44.68 8.97 2.67
CA LYS A 445 43.52 8.36 3.34
C LYS A 445 42.55 9.45 3.81
N VAL A 446 41.27 9.10 3.81
CA VAL A 446 40.15 10.00 4.09
C VAL A 446 39.82 10.01 5.59
N ASP A 447 39.53 11.20 6.13
CA ASP A 447 39.11 11.43 7.52
C ASP A 447 37.63 11.15 7.74
N ILE A 448 36.77 11.58 6.81
CA ILE A 448 35.32 11.38 6.85
C ILE A 448 34.83 10.98 5.45
N MET A 449 34.16 9.85 5.35
CA MET A 449 33.53 9.39 4.12
C MET A 449 32.01 9.56 4.20
N ILE A 450 31.41 10.14 3.17
CA ILE A 450 29.99 10.47 3.10
C ILE A 450 29.41 9.77 1.87
N SER A 451 28.26 9.14 2.03
CA SER A 451 27.52 8.52 0.94
C SER A 451 26.02 8.66 1.15
N GLU A 452 25.25 8.56 0.06
CA GLU A 452 23.80 8.40 0.09
C GLU A 452 23.45 7.41 -1.01
N LEU A 453 23.50 6.13 -0.64
CA LEU A 453 23.32 4.97 -1.50
C LEU A 453 22.14 4.11 -1.00
N LEU A 454 21.19 4.73 -0.30
CA LEU A 454 20.13 4.02 0.41
C LEU A 454 18.90 3.90 -0.48
N GLY A 455 18.40 2.68 -0.61
CA GLY A 455 17.09 2.44 -1.20
C GLY A 455 15.97 2.47 -0.15
N SER A 456 14.73 2.25 -0.60
CA SER A 456 13.53 2.20 0.26
C SER A 456 13.56 1.12 1.37
N PHE A 457 14.40 0.10 1.22
CA PHE A 457 14.68 -0.94 2.21
C PHE A 457 16.07 -0.82 2.83
N GLY A 458 16.71 0.35 2.71
CA GLY A 458 18.06 0.62 3.20
C GLY A 458 19.14 0.10 2.26
N ASP A 459 19.33 -1.23 2.22
CA ASP A 459 20.45 -1.86 1.51
C ASP A 459 20.14 -2.29 0.06
N ASN A 460 18.92 -2.07 -0.43
CA ASN A 460 18.45 -2.53 -1.75
C ASN A 460 19.03 -1.75 -2.96
N GLU A 461 19.99 -0.87 -2.71
CA GLU A 461 20.81 -0.18 -3.71
C GLU A 461 22.32 -0.45 -3.51
N LEU A 462 22.64 -1.57 -2.83
CA LEU A 462 24.00 -2.10 -2.68
C LEU A 462 24.96 -1.20 -1.90
N SER A 463 24.44 -0.37 -0.99
CA SER A 463 25.27 0.43 -0.08
C SER A 463 26.30 -0.40 0.68
N PRO A 464 26.00 -1.59 1.24
CA PRO A 464 27.01 -2.38 1.96
C PRO A 464 28.21 -2.70 1.06
N GLU A 465 27.97 -3.26 -0.12
CA GLU A 465 29.03 -3.67 -1.05
C GLU A 465 29.82 -2.49 -1.61
N CYS A 466 29.16 -1.36 -1.86
CA CYS A 466 29.83 -0.14 -2.28
C CYS A 466 30.79 0.39 -1.21
N LEU A 467 30.31 0.48 0.05
CA LEU A 467 31.06 1.08 1.15
C LEU A 467 32.17 0.17 1.67
N ASP A 468 31.93 -1.13 1.74
CA ASP A 468 32.97 -2.12 2.02
C ASP A 468 34.10 -2.06 0.97
N GLY A 469 33.76 -1.81 -0.29
CA GLY A 469 34.73 -1.71 -1.39
C GLY A 469 35.66 -0.52 -1.32
N VAL A 470 35.20 0.59 -0.76
CA VAL A 470 35.99 1.82 -0.63
C VAL A 470 36.54 2.02 0.79
N GLN A 471 36.10 1.24 1.78
CA GLN A 471 36.51 1.38 3.18
C GLN A 471 38.02 1.38 3.38
N CYS A 472 38.77 0.68 2.54
CA CYS A 472 40.23 0.64 2.63
C CYS A 472 40.86 2.04 2.56
N VAL A 473 40.23 3.03 1.92
CA VAL A 473 40.75 4.41 1.80
C VAL A 473 40.53 5.25 3.05
N LEU A 474 39.77 4.76 4.03
CA LEU A 474 39.49 5.44 5.29
C LEU A 474 40.68 5.33 6.27
N LYS A 475 40.94 6.37 7.06
CA LYS A 475 41.88 6.31 8.18
C LYS A 475 41.36 5.37 9.29
N SER A 476 42.27 4.88 10.13
CA SER A 476 41.91 4.00 11.27
C SER A 476 40.94 4.64 12.28
N ASN A 477 40.99 5.96 12.43
CA ASN A 477 40.04 6.75 13.22
C ASN A 477 39.04 7.52 12.33
N GLY A 478 38.85 7.08 11.08
CA GLY A 478 37.95 7.73 10.14
C GLY A 478 36.48 7.46 10.46
N ILE A 479 35.63 8.37 10.00
CA ILE A 479 34.17 8.34 10.23
C ILE A 479 33.48 8.04 8.89
N MET A 480 32.44 7.21 8.91
CA MET A 480 31.54 7.05 7.77
C MET A 480 30.16 7.62 8.10
N ILE A 481 29.57 8.31 7.14
CA ILE A 481 28.22 8.86 7.18
C ILE A 481 27.47 8.28 5.97
N PRO A 482 26.42 7.46 6.16
CA PRO A 482 25.84 7.04 7.45
C PRO A 482 26.74 6.11 8.26
N GLN A 483 26.61 6.13 9.58
CA GLN A 483 27.25 5.19 10.51
C GLN A 483 26.57 3.82 10.49
N SER A 484 25.25 3.80 10.38
CA SER A 484 24.49 2.56 10.24
C SER A 484 23.13 2.79 9.60
N TYR A 485 22.53 1.72 9.11
CA TYR A 485 21.14 1.72 8.67
C TYR A 485 20.54 0.33 8.83
N SER A 486 19.23 0.29 9.04
CA SER A 486 18.47 -0.93 9.30
C SER A 486 17.18 -1.00 8.51
N SER A 487 16.92 -2.17 7.95
CA SER A 487 15.72 -2.47 7.19
C SER A 487 14.62 -2.92 8.12
N HIS A 488 13.38 -2.53 7.85
CA HIS A 488 12.23 -2.76 8.72
C HIS A 488 11.02 -3.19 7.91
N PHE A 489 10.14 -4.02 8.47
CA PHE A 489 8.98 -4.51 7.72
C PHE A 489 7.77 -4.88 8.58
N ILE A 490 6.62 -4.96 7.92
CA ILE A 490 5.32 -5.23 8.54
C ILE A 490 4.35 -5.91 7.55
N PRO A 491 3.57 -6.94 7.95
CA PRO A 491 2.57 -7.56 7.09
C PRO A 491 1.45 -6.59 6.74
N ALA A 492 0.98 -6.65 5.50
CA ALA A 492 -0.01 -5.70 5.00
C ALA A 492 -1.04 -6.33 4.06
N MET A 493 -2.18 -5.65 4.00
CA MET A 493 -3.30 -5.96 3.13
C MET A 493 -3.48 -4.83 2.11
N SER A 494 -3.44 -5.18 0.82
CA SER A 494 -3.87 -4.28 -0.26
C SER A 494 -4.35 -5.10 -1.46
N PRO A 495 -5.66 -5.36 -1.56
CA PRO A 495 -6.29 -5.97 -2.73
C PRO A 495 -5.97 -5.23 -4.03
N LYS A 496 -5.93 -3.89 -4.00
CA LYS A 496 -5.62 -3.04 -5.18
C LYS A 496 -4.21 -3.29 -5.71
N ILE A 497 -3.20 -3.30 -4.84
CA ILE A 497 -1.82 -3.61 -5.23
C ILE A 497 -1.75 -5.05 -5.76
N PHE A 498 -2.35 -6.01 -5.05
CA PHE A 498 -2.37 -7.41 -5.48
C PHE A 498 -2.97 -7.61 -6.88
N SER A 499 -4.17 -7.07 -7.12
CA SER A 499 -4.82 -7.16 -8.43
C SER A 499 -4.00 -6.46 -9.52
N SER A 500 -3.35 -5.34 -9.20
CA SER A 500 -2.53 -4.58 -10.17
C SER A 500 -1.28 -5.35 -10.59
N ILE A 501 -0.62 -6.06 -9.67
CA ILE A 501 0.50 -6.96 -10.00
C ILE A 501 -0.02 -8.14 -10.81
N LYS A 502 -1.11 -8.77 -10.36
CA LYS A 502 -1.70 -9.95 -11.00
C LYS A 502 -2.10 -9.70 -12.46
N LEU A 503 -2.64 -8.52 -12.77
CA LEU A 503 -3.05 -8.12 -14.14
C LEU A 503 -1.89 -8.07 -15.14
N GLN A 504 -0.64 -7.95 -14.69
CA GLN A 504 0.52 -7.97 -15.59
C GLN A 504 0.74 -9.36 -16.20
N ASN A 505 0.15 -10.41 -15.62
CA ASN A 505 0.12 -11.79 -16.10
C ASN A 505 1.51 -12.35 -16.49
N LYS A 506 2.51 -12.11 -15.64
CA LYS A 506 3.87 -12.65 -15.79
C LYS A 506 4.29 -13.36 -14.50
N GLU A 507 5.20 -14.33 -14.59
CA GLU A 507 5.62 -15.14 -13.43
C GLU A 507 6.61 -14.39 -12.51
N ASP A 508 7.36 -13.43 -13.06
CA ASP A 508 8.38 -12.62 -12.39
C ASP A 508 7.80 -11.55 -11.45
N VAL A 509 6.61 -11.02 -11.75
CA VAL A 509 6.07 -9.86 -11.03
C VAL A 509 5.73 -10.13 -9.57
N MET A 510 5.27 -11.34 -9.22
CA MET A 510 5.04 -11.73 -7.81
C MET A 510 6.35 -12.09 -7.08
N ASN A 511 7.48 -12.16 -7.78
CA ASN A 511 8.81 -12.45 -7.24
C ASN A 511 9.71 -11.20 -7.21
N THR A 512 9.12 -10.01 -7.36
CA THR A 512 9.85 -8.75 -7.46
C THR A 512 9.34 -7.76 -6.40
N PRO A 513 10.22 -7.06 -5.68
CA PRO A 513 9.80 -5.97 -4.81
C PRO A 513 9.54 -4.68 -5.62
N TYR A 514 8.61 -3.85 -5.15
CA TYR A 514 8.21 -2.60 -5.82
C TYR A 514 8.31 -1.40 -4.89
N VAL A 515 8.77 -0.26 -5.39
CA VAL A 515 8.63 1.02 -4.69
C VAL A 515 7.22 1.57 -4.94
N VAL A 516 6.48 1.87 -3.88
CA VAL A 516 5.05 2.24 -3.98
C VAL A 516 4.70 3.31 -2.96
N MET A 517 4.07 4.40 -3.41
CA MET A 517 3.43 5.33 -2.48
C MET A 517 2.11 4.73 -1.99
N LEU A 518 2.14 4.08 -0.84
CA LEU A 518 0.98 3.36 -0.31
C LEU A 518 -0.17 4.31 0.05
N GLN A 519 -1.36 4.04 -0.46
CA GLN A 519 -2.58 4.78 -0.17
C GLN A 519 -3.70 3.85 0.30
N ALA A 520 -4.09 2.85 -0.48
CA ALA A 520 -5.14 1.88 -0.12
C ALA A 520 -4.51 0.62 0.52
N VAL A 521 -4.04 0.78 1.76
CA VAL A 521 -3.35 -0.28 2.52
C VAL A 521 -3.84 -0.34 3.97
N ASP A 522 -3.89 -1.55 4.53
CA ASP A 522 -4.07 -1.81 5.96
C ASP A 522 -2.85 -2.57 6.50
N LEU A 523 -2.26 -2.07 7.58
CA LEU A 523 -1.13 -2.71 8.26
C LEU A 523 -1.69 -3.69 9.28
N LEU A 524 -1.42 -4.99 9.11
CA LEU A 524 -2.13 -6.05 9.82
C LEU A 524 -1.66 -6.23 11.27
N ALA A 525 -0.46 -5.74 11.59
CA ALA A 525 0.15 -5.85 12.90
C ALA A 525 0.31 -4.47 13.54
N PRO A 526 0.41 -4.38 14.88
CA PRO A 526 0.63 -3.10 15.57
C PRO A 526 2.09 -2.64 15.52
N GLU A 527 3.05 -3.56 15.31
CA GLU A 527 4.48 -3.29 15.43
C GLU A 527 5.22 -3.54 14.11
N ILE A 528 6.07 -2.57 13.73
CA ILE A 528 7.06 -2.72 12.65
C ILE A 528 8.32 -3.36 13.23
N LYS A 529 8.81 -4.43 12.60
CA LYS A 529 9.99 -5.17 13.09
C LYS A 529 11.22 -4.89 12.25
N GLN A 530 12.37 -4.82 12.91
CA GLN A 530 13.67 -4.73 12.24
C GLN A 530 14.04 -6.08 11.61
N ALA A 531 14.53 -6.06 10.38
CA ALA A 531 15.08 -7.22 9.69
C ALA A 531 16.56 -7.43 10.03
N TRP A 532 17.38 -6.42 9.73
CA TRP A 532 18.82 -6.44 9.94
C TRP A 532 19.38 -5.02 9.95
N GLU A 533 20.65 -4.89 10.32
CA GLU A 533 21.41 -3.64 10.31
C GLU A 533 22.74 -3.84 9.58
N PHE A 534 23.21 -2.79 8.90
CA PHE A 534 24.58 -2.65 8.40
C PHE A 534 25.25 -1.47 9.12
N ARG A 535 26.54 -1.62 9.44
CA ARG A 535 27.35 -0.61 10.13
C ARG A 535 28.59 -0.29 9.33
N HIS A 536 28.96 0.98 9.32
CA HIS A 536 30.06 1.56 8.56
C HIS A 536 30.94 2.40 9.49
N PRO A 537 32.25 2.13 9.59
CA PRO A 537 32.99 1.07 8.90
C PRO A 537 32.56 -0.35 9.29
N SER A 538 32.59 -1.27 8.34
CA SER A 538 32.32 -2.70 8.54
C SER A 538 33.44 -3.34 9.34
N PRO A 539 33.15 -4.04 10.46
CA PRO A 539 34.17 -4.73 11.26
C PRO A 539 34.74 -5.96 10.55
N TYR A 540 34.09 -6.42 9.48
CA TYR A 540 34.51 -7.61 8.72
C TYR A 540 35.52 -7.29 7.62
N VAL A 541 35.71 -6.00 7.30
CA VAL A 541 36.60 -5.54 6.22
C VAL A 541 37.84 -4.89 6.83
N GLY A 542 38.99 -5.56 6.73
CA GLY A 542 40.27 -5.05 7.21
C GLY A 542 40.86 -3.98 6.28
N ALA A 543 41.83 -3.20 6.77
CA ALA A 543 42.48 -2.16 5.96
C ALA A 543 43.24 -2.70 4.72
N SER A 544 43.50 -4.00 4.65
CA SER A 544 44.25 -4.69 3.58
C SER A 544 43.40 -5.59 2.67
N SER A 545 42.08 -5.68 2.87
CA SER A 545 41.23 -6.56 2.05
C SER A 545 40.89 -5.93 0.70
N SER A 546 41.08 -6.69 -0.38
CA SER A 546 40.69 -6.33 -1.74
C SER A 546 39.43 -7.08 -2.16
N TRP A 547 38.52 -6.37 -2.82
CA TRP A 547 37.31 -6.97 -3.39
C TRP A 547 37.65 -7.82 -4.63
N PRO A 548 36.94 -8.94 -4.87
CA PRO A 548 37.09 -9.67 -6.12
C PRO A 548 36.63 -8.80 -7.29
N THR A 549 37.55 -8.42 -8.17
CA THR A 549 37.24 -7.81 -9.45
C THR A 549 36.47 -8.82 -10.30
N ALA A 550 35.37 -8.38 -10.93
CA ALA A 550 34.64 -9.21 -11.88
C ALA A 550 35.61 -9.72 -12.97
N PRO A 551 35.52 -11.00 -13.39
CA PRO A 551 36.37 -11.50 -14.47
C PRO A 551 36.08 -10.70 -15.74
N VAL A 552 37.12 -10.12 -16.33
CA VAL A 552 37.07 -9.57 -17.69
C VAL A 552 36.58 -10.69 -18.60
N ILE A 553 35.49 -10.47 -19.32
CA ILE A 553 34.97 -11.40 -20.34
C ILE A 553 35.99 -11.45 -21.49
N GLY A 554 37.01 -12.29 -21.33
CA GLY A 554 37.87 -12.77 -22.40
C GLY A 554 37.25 -14.02 -23.01
N GLY A 555 37.22 -14.08 -24.34
CA GLY A 555 36.53 -15.10 -25.15
C GLY A 555 36.88 -16.57 -24.87
N PRO A 556 36.22 -17.49 -25.59
CA PRO A 556 36.10 -18.89 -25.21
C PRO A 556 37.46 -19.59 -25.27
N LYS A 557 37.95 -20.07 -24.13
CA LYS A 557 39.01 -21.08 -24.09
C LYS A 557 38.45 -22.39 -23.55
N GLN A 558 38.81 -23.43 -24.29
CA GLN A 558 38.28 -24.78 -24.31
C GLN A 558 38.34 -25.50 -22.95
N GLN A 559 37.30 -26.29 -22.70
CA GLN A 559 37.27 -27.36 -21.71
C GLN A 559 38.43 -28.33 -21.91
N GLN A 560 39.26 -28.50 -20.89
CA GLN A 560 40.00 -29.73 -20.68
C GLN A 560 39.52 -30.38 -19.38
N ARG A 561 39.04 -31.62 -19.53
CA ARG A 561 38.80 -32.59 -18.47
C ARG A 561 40.11 -32.87 -17.73
N TYR A 562 40.03 -33.03 -16.42
CA TYR A 562 40.92 -33.91 -15.68
C TYR A 562 40.09 -34.78 -14.73
N ASP A 563 40.19 -36.08 -14.95
CA ASP A 563 39.74 -37.13 -14.05
C ASP A 563 40.82 -37.36 -12.97
N ASP A 564 40.33 -37.77 -11.79
CA ASP A 564 40.94 -38.66 -10.80
C ASP A 564 42.20 -38.24 -10.00
N LEU A 565 42.05 -38.17 -8.67
CA LEU A 565 42.73 -39.01 -7.66
C LEU A 565 42.71 -38.39 -6.25
N GLY A 566 42.32 -39.21 -5.26
CA GLY A 566 42.95 -39.22 -3.94
C GLY A 566 42.35 -38.30 -2.85
N ILE A 567 41.45 -38.87 -2.06
CA ILE A 567 41.14 -38.39 -0.70
C ILE A 567 42.34 -38.73 0.20
N ASP A 568 42.94 -37.70 0.81
CA ASP A 568 43.62 -37.88 2.10
C ASP A 568 43.36 -36.66 3.00
N CYS A 569 42.84 -36.94 4.18
CA CYS A 569 42.52 -35.98 5.22
C CYS A 569 43.62 -36.01 6.28
N SER A 570 44.62 -35.15 6.19
CA SER A 570 45.43 -34.74 7.35
C SER A 570 46.49 -33.69 7.00
N SER A 571 46.18 -32.40 7.19
CA SER A 571 47.15 -31.38 7.61
C SER A 571 46.48 -30.02 7.66
N ALA A 572 46.52 -29.37 8.83
CA ALA A 572 46.18 -27.96 8.98
C ALA A 572 47.06 -27.10 8.04
N PRO A 573 46.53 -26.11 7.30
CA PRO A 573 47.38 -25.22 6.55
C PRO A 573 47.89 -24.10 7.45
N VAL A 574 49.21 -24.04 7.51
CA VAL A 574 50.01 -22.87 7.85
C VAL A 574 49.48 -21.65 7.08
N LEU A 575 49.22 -20.55 7.80
CA LEU A 575 48.84 -19.25 7.23
C LEU A 575 49.96 -18.75 6.32
N GLN A 576 49.78 -18.86 5.00
CA GLN A 576 50.52 -18.08 4.02
C GLN A 576 49.76 -16.79 3.73
N ASP A 577 50.44 -15.65 3.92
CA ASP A 577 49.99 -14.31 3.54
C ASP A 577 49.66 -14.24 2.04
N SER A 578 48.39 -14.47 1.70
CA SER A 578 47.75 -14.00 0.48
C SER A 578 46.72 -12.95 0.88
N PRO A 579 46.47 -11.89 0.08
CA PRO A 579 45.39 -10.96 0.39
C PRO A 579 44.09 -11.75 0.44
N ALA A 580 43.51 -11.89 1.63
CA ALA A 580 42.28 -12.64 1.81
C ALA A 580 41.19 -11.95 0.99
N HIS A 581 40.82 -12.56 -0.14
CA HIS A 581 39.64 -12.18 -0.90
C HIS A 581 38.43 -12.34 0.02
N ILE A 582 37.90 -11.23 0.53
CA ILE A 582 36.69 -11.26 1.34
C ILE A 582 35.53 -11.54 0.38
N SER A 583 34.91 -12.71 0.53
CA SER A 583 33.63 -13.01 -0.11
C SER A 583 32.56 -12.03 0.41
N ASN A 584 31.64 -11.59 -0.46
CA ASN A 584 30.50 -10.76 -0.06
C ASN A 584 29.52 -11.53 0.87
N GLU A 585 29.75 -12.81 1.13
CA GLU A 585 28.92 -13.64 2.00
C GLU A 585 28.72 -13.08 3.42
N HIS A 586 29.66 -12.29 3.94
CA HIS A 586 29.50 -11.62 5.23
C HIS A 586 28.34 -10.60 5.26
N ASN A 587 27.87 -10.14 4.08
CA ASN A 587 26.70 -9.30 3.91
C ASN A 587 25.39 -10.09 3.68
N ASN A 588 25.43 -11.42 3.72
CA ASN A 588 24.20 -12.23 3.75
C ASN A 588 23.43 -11.97 5.06
N ARG A 589 22.10 -11.94 4.98
CA ARG A 589 21.22 -11.76 6.13
C ARG A 589 20.05 -12.72 6.06
N HIS A 590 19.53 -13.08 7.22
CA HIS A 590 18.29 -13.82 7.36
C HIS A 590 17.59 -13.38 8.62
N VAL A 591 16.29 -13.15 8.51
CA VAL A 591 15.43 -12.92 9.68
C VAL A 591 14.15 -13.72 9.52
N LYS A 592 13.67 -14.20 10.67
CA LYS A 592 12.38 -14.85 10.81
C LYS A 592 11.59 -14.10 11.88
N ALA A 593 10.60 -13.32 11.45
CA ALA A 593 9.83 -12.44 12.33
C ALA A 593 8.38 -12.90 12.45
N ARG A 594 7.86 -12.87 13.68
CA ARG A 594 6.48 -13.23 14.01
C ARG A 594 5.67 -11.99 14.36
N PHE A 595 4.46 -11.88 13.85
CA PHE A 595 3.54 -10.78 14.07
C PHE A 595 2.23 -11.31 14.63
N LEU A 596 1.83 -10.82 15.79
CA LEU A 596 0.51 -11.10 16.35
C LEU A 596 -0.54 -10.24 15.62
N ILE A 597 -1.61 -10.88 15.16
CA ILE A 597 -2.69 -10.25 14.42
C ILE A 597 -3.94 -10.25 15.29
N GLU A 598 -4.30 -9.07 15.78
CA GLU A 598 -5.44 -8.89 16.68
C GLU A 598 -6.77 -9.10 15.93
N ASN A 599 -6.88 -8.53 14.73
CA ASN A 599 -8.11 -8.51 13.93
C ASN A 599 -7.90 -9.24 12.60
N ARG A 600 -8.82 -10.15 12.26
CA ARG A 600 -8.79 -11.00 11.07
C ARG A 600 -8.59 -10.22 9.78
N GLY A 601 -8.02 -10.87 8.78
CA GLY A 601 -7.57 -10.22 7.57
C GLY A 601 -7.09 -11.12 6.45
N VAL A 602 -6.63 -10.50 5.37
CA VAL A 602 -5.90 -11.19 4.28
C VAL A 602 -4.58 -10.48 4.01
N MET A 603 -3.48 -11.21 4.18
CA MET A 603 -2.16 -10.73 3.79
C MET A 603 -1.98 -10.86 2.28
N HIS A 604 -1.56 -9.76 1.65
CA HIS A 604 -1.25 -9.71 0.21
C HIS A 604 0.24 -9.48 -0.06
N GLY A 605 0.98 -9.10 0.98
CA GLY A 605 2.41 -8.82 0.95
C GLY A 605 2.84 -8.19 2.27
N PHE A 606 4.05 -7.66 2.29
CA PHE A 606 4.55 -6.85 3.41
C PHE A 606 5.23 -5.60 2.92
N VAL A 607 5.19 -4.56 3.75
CA VAL A 607 5.81 -3.27 3.46
C VAL A 607 7.19 -3.23 4.11
N GLY A 608 8.17 -2.71 3.39
CA GLY A 608 9.50 -2.43 3.86
C GLY A 608 9.79 -0.93 3.99
N TYR A 609 10.57 -0.60 5.01
CA TYR A 609 11.06 0.74 5.36
C TYR A 609 12.53 0.65 5.77
N PHE A 610 13.14 1.80 6.08
CA PHE A 610 14.45 1.86 6.70
C PHE A 610 14.57 2.96 7.76
N GLU A 611 15.54 2.80 8.64
CA GLU A 611 16.10 3.89 9.45
C GLU A 611 17.61 3.95 9.23
N SER A 612 18.18 5.15 9.38
CA SER A 612 19.62 5.38 9.22
C SER A 612 20.13 6.30 10.33
N VAL A 613 21.23 5.93 10.95
CA VAL A 613 22.00 6.81 11.83
C VAL A 613 23.07 7.45 10.97
N LEU A 614 22.91 8.74 10.68
CA LEU A 614 23.89 9.48 9.89
C LEU A 614 25.17 9.69 10.69
N TYR A 615 25.05 10.33 11.86
CA TYR A 615 26.16 10.50 12.81
C TYR A 615 25.63 10.86 14.21
N GLY A 616 25.95 10.03 15.21
CA GLY A 616 25.53 10.24 16.59
C GLY A 616 24.01 10.19 16.76
N ASP A 617 23.40 11.34 17.07
CA ASP A 617 21.94 11.50 17.27
C ASP A 617 21.22 12.02 16.01
N VAL A 618 21.94 12.21 14.91
CA VAL A 618 21.36 12.67 13.63
C VAL A 618 20.90 11.45 12.84
N GLU A 619 19.59 11.30 12.67
CA GLU A 619 18.97 10.12 12.06
C GLU A 619 18.10 10.47 10.85
N LEU A 620 17.83 9.47 10.01
CA LEU A 620 16.76 9.44 9.01
C LEU A 620 15.82 8.26 9.26
N SER A 621 14.54 8.40 8.92
CA SER A 621 13.58 7.30 8.95
C SER A 621 12.49 7.46 7.90
N THR A 622 12.11 6.34 7.28
CA THR A 622 10.91 6.22 6.44
C THR A 622 9.77 5.47 7.12
N ARG A 623 9.95 5.02 8.37
CA ARG A 623 8.91 4.30 9.10
C ARG A 623 7.78 5.25 9.51
N PRO A 624 6.50 4.87 9.33
CA PRO A 624 5.37 5.74 9.64
C PRO A 624 5.28 6.13 11.13
N ASP A 625 5.78 5.31 12.05
CA ASP A 625 5.76 5.55 13.49
C ASP A 625 6.88 6.46 13.99
N THR A 626 8.00 6.60 13.26
CA THR A 626 9.14 7.44 13.66
C THR A 626 9.45 8.60 12.71
N ILE A 627 8.90 8.62 11.48
CA ILE A 627 9.18 9.64 10.46
C ILE A 627 8.87 11.06 10.95
N ASN A 628 7.77 11.27 11.67
CA ASN A 628 7.42 12.59 12.20
C ASN A 628 8.44 13.14 13.21
N LYS A 629 9.18 12.25 13.89
CA LYS A 629 10.22 12.62 14.86
C LYS A 629 11.58 12.78 14.19
N LYS A 630 11.95 11.85 13.30
CA LYS A 630 13.30 11.76 12.73
C LYS A 630 13.46 12.48 11.38
N SER A 631 12.42 12.54 10.57
CA SER A 631 12.48 12.99 9.17
C SER A 631 11.16 13.59 8.69
N LYS A 632 10.58 14.47 9.50
CA LYS A 632 9.30 15.09 9.18
C LYS A 632 9.36 15.77 7.82
N ASP A 633 8.36 15.52 6.98
CA ASP A 633 8.21 16.08 5.62
C ASP A 633 9.27 15.61 4.59
N MET A 634 10.05 14.56 4.88
CA MET A 634 10.96 13.93 3.93
C MET A 634 10.19 13.19 2.82
N VAL A 635 10.62 13.33 1.56
CA VAL A 635 9.90 12.86 0.36
C VAL A 635 10.73 11.95 -0.56
N SER A 636 12.02 11.78 -0.28
CA SER A 636 12.98 11.06 -1.14
C SER A 636 12.65 9.58 -1.36
N TRP A 637 11.94 8.94 -0.43
CA TRP A 637 11.68 7.51 -0.48
C TRP A 637 10.21 7.20 -0.23
N PHE A 638 9.58 6.51 -1.19
CA PHE A 638 8.38 5.75 -0.91
C PHE A 638 8.75 4.39 -0.30
N PRO A 639 7.84 3.76 0.47
CA PRO A 639 8.03 2.40 0.97
C PRO A 639 8.26 1.37 -0.15
N ILE A 640 8.87 0.25 0.19
CA ILE A 640 8.98 -0.91 -0.70
C ILE A 640 7.89 -1.94 -0.37
N TRP A 641 7.38 -2.65 -1.37
CA TRP A 641 6.35 -3.68 -1.24
C TRP A 641 6.90 -5.02 -1.70
N PHE A 642 6.82 -6.03 -0.85
CA PHE A 642 7.15 -7.41 -1.17
C PHE A 642 5.85 -8.22 -1.32
N PRO A 643 5.46 -8.59 -2.55
CA PRO A 643 4.20 -9.30 -2.79
C PRO A 643 4.27 -10.77 -2.36
N ILE A 644 3.11 -11.37 -2.11
CA ILE A 644 2.98 -12.84 -2.09
C ILE A 644 2.00 -13.30 -3.17
N SER A 645 2.37 -14.37 -3.85
CA SER A 645 1.62 -14.93 -4.98
C SER A 645 0.23 -15.47 -4.62
N THR A 646 0.04 -15.93 -3.38
CA THR A 646 -1.23 -16.43 -2.87
C THR A 646 -1.60 -15.62 -1.63
N PRO A 647 -2.71 -14.86 -1.65
CA PRO A 647 -3.20 -14.17 -0.47
C PRO A 647 -3.49 -15.15 0.66
N LEU A 648 -3.09 -14.80 1.89
CA LEU A 648 -3.25 -15.68 3.05
C LEU A 648 -4.26 -15.07 4.02
N TYR A 649 -5.37 -15.78 4.24
CA TYR A 649 -6.33 -15.40 5.29
C TYR A 649 -5.71 -15.64 6.68
N VAL A 650 -5.99 -14.72 7.59
CA VAL A 650 -5.46 -14.71 8.95
C VAL A 650 -6.62 -14.41 9.90
N PRO A 651 -7.03 -15.35 10.78
CA PRO A 651 -8.09 -15.12 11.77
C PRO A 651 -7.72 -14.12 12.86
N ASP A 652 -8.67 -13.80 13.74
CA ASP A 652 -8.39 -13.03 14.96
C ASP A 652 -7.41 -13.79 15.87
N ASN A 653 -6.56 -13.04 16.56
CA ASN A 653 -5.57 -13.57 17.50
C ASN A 653 -4.66 -14.65 16.89
N ALA A 654 -4.42 -14.56 15.58
CA ALA A 654 -3.54 -15.43 14.83
C ALA A 654 -2.13 -14.83 14.75
N GLU A 655 -1.21 -15.58 14.18
CA GLU A 655 0.17 -15.15 13.97
C GLU A 655 0.56 -15.25 12.49
N ILE A 656 1.22 -14.22 11.98
CA ILE A 656 1.92 -14.24 10.70
C ILE A 656 3.42 -14.39 10.97
N GLU A 657 4.08 -15.31 10.29
CA GLU A 657 5.52 -15.48 10.33
C GLU A 657 6.10 -15.20 8.94
N ILE A 658 7.03 -14.26 8.86
CA ILE A 658 7.71 -13.89 7.63
C ILE A 658 9.18 -14.28 7.77
N SER A 659 9.68 -15.02 6.80
CA SER A 659 11.11 -15.29 6.66
C SER A 659 11.62 -14.57 5.43
N ILE A 660 12.67 -13.76 5.57
CA ILE A 660 13.29 -13.03 4.48
C ILE A 660 14.82 -13.18 4.57
N TRP A 661 15.43 -13.39 3.42
CA TRP A 661 16.87 -13.56 3.25
C TRP A 661 17.40 -12.49 2.31
N ARG A 662 18.59 -11.98 2.61
CA ARG A 662 19.45 -11.24 1.69
C ARG A 662 20.61 -12.15 1.33
N LYS A 663 20.81 -12.40 0.04
CA LYS A 663 21.77 -13.39 -0.46
C LYS A 663 22.64 -12.79 -1.56
N THR A 664 23.83 -13.34 -1.73
CA THR A 664 24.76 -12.99 -2.81
C THR A 664 25.46 -14.22 -3.38
N ASP A 665 25.90 -14.12 -4.64
CA ASP A 665 26.80 -15.07 -5.30
C ASP A 665 28.10 -14.40 -5.77
N ASN A 666 28.44 -13.25 -5.17
CA ASN A 666 29.54 -12.33 -5.55
C ASN A 666 29.38 -11.63 -6.92
N ARG A 667 28.36 -11.94 -7.72
CA ARG A 667 28.04 -11.21 -8.96
C ARG A 667 26.76 -10.40 -8.84
N LYS A 668 25.83 -10.87 -8.00
CA LYS A 668 24.57 -10.20 -7.71
C LYS A 668 24.19 -10.36 -6.24
N VAL A 669 23.27 -9.52 -5.81
CA VAL A 669 22.58 -9.60 -4.52
C VAL A 669 21.08 -9.70 -4.78
N TRP A 670 20.35 -10.43 -3.96
CA TRP A 670 18.90 -10.53 -4.08
C TRP A 670 18.23 -10.81 -2.73
N TYR A 671 16.92 -10.62 -2.70
CA TYR A 671 16.08 -11.05 -1.59
C TYR A 671 15.28 -12.30 -1.95
N GLU A 672 15.16 -13.22 -1.00
CA GLU A 672 14.19 -14.32 -1.02
C GLU A 672 13.23 -14.13 0.15
N TRP A 673 11.96 -14.51 0.01
CA TRP A 673 11.01 -14.44 1.13
C TRP A 673 9.93 -15.52 1.08
N SER A 674 9.44 -15.89 2.26
CA SER A 674 8.29 -16.78 2.45
C SER A 674 7.46 -16.33 3.65
N VAL A 675 6.19 -16.71 3.65
CA VAL A 675 5.21 -16.32 4.67
C VAL A 675 4.42 -17.54 5.11
N GLU A 676 4.18 -17.64 6.40
CA GLU A 676 3.35 -18.68 7.02
C GLU A 676 2.35 -18.03 7.97
N THR A 677 1.17 -18.63 8.12
CA THR A 677 0.13 -18.17 9.04
C THR A 677 -0.23 -19.27 10.03
N PHE A 678 -0.53 -18.89 11.27
CA PHE A 678 -0.78 -19.84 12.35
C PHE A 678 -1.95 -19.39 13.22
N ILE A 679 -2.71 -20.34 13.73
CA ILE A 679 -3.66 -20.12 14.84
C ILE A 679 -3.06 -20.66 16.14
N LEU A 680 -3.35 -19.97 17.24
CA LEU A 680 -2.94 -20.35 18.58
C LEU A 680 -4.12 -21.06 19.27
N VAL A 681 -4.03 -22.37 19.43
CA VAL A 681 -5.08 -23.19 20.06
C VAL A 681 -4.67 -23.49 21.51
N PRO A 682 -5.55 -23.38 22.51
CA PRO A 682 -5.25 -23.84 23.86
C PRO A 682 -4.90 -25.34 23.85
N GLY A 683 -3.76 -25.73 24.42
CA GLY A 683 -3.39 -27.14 24.52
C GLY A 683 -4.28 -27.86 25.53
N SER A 684 -4.88 -28.97 25.12
CA SER A 684 -5.51 -29.90 26.05
C SER A 684 -4.43 -30.55 26.91
N GLY A 685 -4.40 -30.25 28.21
CA GLY A 685 -3.59 -31.00 29.16
C GLY A 685 -4.13 -32.43 29.27
N SER A 686 -3.62 -33.35 28.45
CA SER A 686 -3.77 -34.78 28.67
C SER A 686 -2.55 -35.26 29.47
N ASP A 687 -2.66 -35.20 30.79
CA ASP A 687 -1.98 -36.06 31.75
C ASP A 687 -2.69 -35.91 33.10
N ALA A 688 -3.84 -36.55 33.21
CA ALA A 688 -4.52 -36.83 34.47
C ALA A 688 -4.58 -38.35 34.66
N SER A 689 -3.43 -38.94 34.95
CA SER A 689 -3.34 -40.23 35.66
C SER A 689 -2.10 -40.23 36.54
N ASP A 690 -2.32 -40.52 37.81
CA ASP A 690 -1.36 -40.79 38.89
C ASP A 690 -0.64 -39.61 39.56
N SER A 691 -1.24 -39.09 40.64
CA SER A 691 -0.89 -39.52 42.02
C SER A 691 -1.42 -38.54 43.07
N MET A 692 -2.16 -39.09 44.04
CA MET A 692 -2.47 -38.43 45.31
C MET A 692 -1.19 -38.30 46.15
N ALA A 693 -0.77 -37.07 46.48
CA ALA A 693 -0.03 -36.78 47.72
C ALA A 693 0.07 -35.26 48.00
N THR A 694 -0.65 -34.83 49.05
CA THR A 694 -0.29 -33.85 50.11
C THR A 694 0.41 -32.51 49.80
N THR A 695 -0.38 -31.44 49.95
CA THR A 695 -0.19 -30.19 50.72
C THR A 695 1.23 -29.64 50.94
N THR A 696 1.56 -28.45 50.39
CA THR A 696 1.73 -27.14 51.09
C THR A 696 2.52 -26.10 50.26
N THR A 697 2.11 -24.83 50.41
CA THR A 697 2.85 -23.55 50.19
C THR A 697 3.12 -22.94 48.80
N LEU A 698 2.66 -21.68 48.69
CA LEU A 698 3.25 -20.47 48.07
C LEU A 698 3.23 -20.24 46.54
N HIS A 699 2.72 -19.04 46.21
CA HIS A 699 2.88 -18.23 44.98
C HIS A 699 2.59 -18.89 43.61
N SER A 700 1.33 -18.81 43.17
CA SER A 700 0.98 -19.11 41.78
C SER A 700 1.29 -17.93 40.86
N ARG A 701 2.46 -17.96 40.20
CA ARG A 701 2.57 -17.50 38.80
C ARG A 701 1.53 -18.28 38.00
N ALA A 702 0.65 -17.59 37.28
CA ALA A 702 -0.26 -18.24 36.34
C ALA A 702 0.56 -18.98 35.29
N ALA A 703 0.66 -20.31 35.43
CA ALA A 703 1.22 -21.17 34.41
C ALA A 703 0.25 -21.15 33.23
N SER A 704 0.60 -20.41 32.17
CA SER A 704 -0.15 -20.43 30.91
C SER A 704 -0.14 -21.85 30.39
N SER A 705 -1.33 -22.45 30.24
CA SER A 705 -1.51 -23.71 29.50
C SER A 705 -0.74 -23.65 28.18
N PRO A 706 0.00 -24.71 27.79
CA PRO A 706 0.79 -24.68 26.56
C PRO A 706 -0.13 -24.43 25.36
N THR A 707 0.06 -23.32 24.65
CA THR A 707 -0.69 -23.01 23.43
C THR A 707 -0.09 -23.81 22.27
N LYS A 708 -0.91 -24.64 21.63
CA LYS A 708 -0.55 -25.37 20.42
C LYS A 708 -0.64 -24.42 19.23
N ARG A 709 0.50 -24.20 18.56
CA ARG A 709 0.59 -23.42 17.32
C ARG A 709 0.29 -24.31 16.12
N VAL A 710 -0.77 -24.03 15.38
CA VAL A 710 -1.23 -24.82 14.22
C VAL A 710 -1.11 -23.97 12.95
N ARG A 711 -0.40 -24.46 11.93
CA ARG A 711 -0.24 -23.77 10.64
C ARG A 711 -1.57 -23.77 9.87
N LEU A 712 -1.99 -22.60 9.41
CA LEU A 712 -3.18 -22.41 8.56
C LEU A 712 -2.82 -22.37 7.08
N GLY A 713 -1.74 -21.68 6.73
CA GLY A 713 -1.32 -21.51 5.35
C GLY A 713 0.16 -21.16 5.22
N SER A 714 0.68 -21.29 4.02
CA SER A 714 2.04 -20.90 3.67
C SER A 714 2.11 -20.47 2.22
N SER A 715 2.94 -19.47 1.95
CA SER A 715 3.30 -19.09 0.58
C SER A 715 4.48 -19.92 0.07
N LYS A 716 4.68 -19.93 -1.25
CA LYS A 716 5.91 -20.47 -1.86
C LYS A 716 7.12 -19.61 -1.48
N LEU A 717 8.34 -20.15 -1.67
CA LEU A 717 9.53 -19.31 -1.67
C LEU A 717 9.49 -18.36 -2.87
N HIS A 718 9.58 -17.07 -2.61
CA HIS A 718 9.62 -16.05 -3.65
C HIS A 718 11.08 -15.73 -4.00
N ASN A 719 11.31 -15.50 -5.29
CA ASN A 719 12.59 -15.16 -5.90
C ASN A 719 13.77 -16.13 -5.61
N PRO A 720 13.57 -17.46 -5.71
CA PRO A 720 14.63 -18.43 -5.41
C PRO A 720 15.86 -18.19 -6.29
N GLY A 721 17.04 -18.06 -5.67
CA GLY A 721 18.31 -17.82 -6.35
C GLY A 721 18.42 -16.48 -7.07
N GLY A 722 17.54 -15.52 -6.77
CA GLY A 722 17.52 -14.22 -7.42
C GLY A 722 17.24 -14.33 -8.91
N LYS A 723 16.40 -15.30 -9.30
CA LYS A 723 16.09 -15.60 -10.71
C LYS A 723 15.26 -14.50 -11.37
N TYR A 724 14.35 -13.88 -10.61
CA TYR A 724 13.36 -12.94 -11.14
C TYR A 724 13.74 -11.50 -10.83
N SER A 725 14.34 -11.26 -9.66
CA SER A 725 14.83 -9.94 -9.25
C SER A 725 16.19 -10.06 -8.58
N SER A 726 17.16 -9.26 -9.03
CA SER A 726 18.47 -9.18 -8.42
C SER A 726 19.15 -7.85 -8.74
N MET A 727 19.98 -7.41 -7.83
CA MET A 727 20.82 -6.22 -7.92
C MET A 727 22.21 -6.66 -8.39
N LEU A 728 22.71 -6.13 -9.51
CA LEU A 728 24.01 -6.54 -10.05
C LEU A 728 25.14 -5.71 -9.43
N LEU A 729 26.22 -6.39 -9.05
CA LEU A 729 27.43 -5.78 -8.47
C LEU A 729 28.31 -5.14 -9.54
#